data_AF-A0A7Y5SRC4-F1
#
_entry.id   AF-A0A7Y5SRC4-F1
#
_cell.length_a   1.000
_cell.length_b   1.000
_cell.length_c   1.000
_cell.angle_alpha   90.00
_cell.angle_beta   90.00
_cell.angle_gamma   90.00
#
_symmetry.space_group_name_H-M   'P 1'
#
loop_
_entity.id
_entity.type
_entity.pdbx_description
1 polymer ?
#
loop_
_entity_poly.entity_id
_entity_poly.type
_entity_poly.pdbx_seq_one_letter_code
_entity_poly.pdbx_strand_id
1 'polypeptide(L)'
;MTLYPASFRGSPARFVQTFSVMACTLFLAASSGDAEPLTSMPPYPTDSKDYLGKWDPFSIASLTGAKETLSRNNGRQIARDSAGTWFVLIERDQQAVYLGRAVKEPAKGCDFDIVELVGPSPQAVFQSEGNVQGASMVIDREDNLHVVWCASGAMVHVGRNVKNIAPPQLREKSAWTEAKRLAEPPCRPGDILLDAAGQAAVCYAREDTIYYVPLAVGKPEPAAGLGAGMEPLVMPLPAKQEPKDYDPARPPAAAPKTPSYPPPRPLAERQCSEAVMDLGPDGSVHLAFQRDFDIWYARRTPDGRWQRAERAAWGLAFHPAILVADGRPLVCFQYEGIRKVALGDSEYLAKREGGGASIGYAVKTDLGWQSDYLARAEEIIVNRQGTWDKRYEGKLVPMVEEMWRPVLFRDRHGVAWALWQNTTRRWAYSARWLGESFGEVHECRGPFCAPGQPVSAEKLMPPDAADLGLLFFAAQRVIFDRMKVPALSLAEDREVLFLDSLEVGRVAGLQFVLNPMAKHPANPVLSPGPLGSKDDRHVFTGRVAKRGDKYVLWYSHQSWADSEWKTGALAVSSDGVAWRKVDAWPEDLPRGDGLPAPTDPVVRGYFDNPDSSDASKRFMRIHEFGEVWYKGSKRVVYSPDGRNWSDGPEVSVLNAIFEGGTPNLWDPLDPERPIKIYGRVFSSNSRSCGMMWSKDLLHWEGAEHYLDPDDPYGKPPGNPSTGPLRGQIFLDASAGKGEDQIYSCQIRVVDGLYLCIYWPCSFEHRYDGALAVSRDGLNFTRVKNGGRTLPVGPAGSWDSGIVKLGWPERDGDILRDYYGGGAWHHGVEPYRPSWHIGLATIRVNGWTYYTPAPGADRGSLTTIPIVAPEGVQKSLAVNVENLSGKAGALAVEVLDAATGQPLSGFTAADCIPPASDGLAARVAWKGGKHVPAGKPVRLRFDLVGPGVRLYSFAFQGP
;
A
#
# COMPACT_ATOMS: atom_id res chain seq x y z
N MET A 1 -37.80 34.86 40.60
CA MET A 1 -39.14 35.50 40.46
C MET A 1 -39.95 34.60 39.53
N THR A 2 -40.92 33.93 40.14
CA THR A 2 -41.98 33.02 39.65
C THR A 2 -42.70 33.63 38.42
N LEU A 3 -43.10 32.93 37.34
CA LEU A 3 -44.20 31.95 37.20
C LEU A 3 -44.27 31.37 35.75
N TYR A 4 -44.58 30.08 35.63
CA TYR A 4 -45.16 29.33 34.47
C TYR A 4 -46.71 29.57 34.37
N PRO A 5 -47.55 28.90 33.52
CA PRO A 5 -47.45 28.18 32.21
C PRO A 5 -48.66 28.44 31.22
N ALA A 6 -48.77 27.59 30.17
CA ALA A 6 -49.97 27.13 29.39
C ALA A 6 -50.23 27.80 28.01
N SER A 7 -50.63 27.12 26.93
CA SER A 7 -51.02 25.72 26.67
C SER A 7 -51.13 25.42 25.15
N PHE A 8 -50.83 24.15 24.81
CA PHE A 8 -51.27 23.28 23.71
C PHE A 8 -52.26 23.77 22.62
N ARG A 9 -51.98 23.37 21.35
CA ARG A 9 -52.90 22.59 20.47
C ARG A 9 -52.22 22.10 19.17
N GLY A 10 -52.30 20.78 18.92
CA GLY A 10 -52.48 20.19 17.58
C GLY A 10 -51.31 19.43 16.92
N SER A 11 -51.26 18.11 17.09
CA SER A 11 -50.81 17.12 16.07
C SER A 11 -52.02 16.24 15.70
N PRO A 12 -52.10 15.48 14.57
CA PRO A 12 -51.27 14.28 14.38
C PRO A 12 -50.98 13.77 12.92
N ALA A 13 -50.02 12.85 12.85
CA ALA A 13 -49.94 11.60 12.04
C ALA A 13 -50.10 11.54 10.49
N ARG A 14 -48.99 11.12 9.84
CA ARG A 14 -48.75 9.94 8.96
C ARG A 14 -49.76 9.47 7.87
N PHE A 15 -49.18 9.33 6.66
CA PHE A 15 -49.22 8.21 5.67
C PHE A 15 -50.20 8.19 4.45
N VAL A 16 -49.64 7.60 3.35
CA VAL A 16 -50.18 7.09 2.05
C VAL A 16 -49.83 7.97 0.80
N GLN A 17 -48.78 7.65 0.00
CA GLN A 17 -48.72 6.79 -1.22
C GLN A 17 -49.58 7.34 -2.41
N THR A 18 -49.16 7.65 -3.66
CA THR A 18 -48.41 6.87 -4.69
C THR A 18 -48.43 7.65 -6.05
N PHE A 19 -47.26 7.79 -6.75
CA PHE A 19 -46.96 7.86 -8.23
C PHE A 19 -47.70 8.90 -9.15
N SER A 20 -47.20 9.47 -10.27
CA SER A 20 -46.17 9.10 -11.28
C SER A 20 -45.90 10.27 -12.30
N VAL A 21 -44.65 10.39 -12.75
CA VAL A 21 -44.18 10.57 -14.17
C VAL A 21 -44.32 11.93 -14.93
N MET A 22 -43.19 12.28 -15.58
CA MET A 22 -42.96 13.07 -16.82
C MET A 22 -42.65 14.58 -16.78
N ALA A 23 -41.58 14.89 -17.53
CA ALA A 23 -41.25 16.13 -18.21
C ALA A 23 -40.57 17.26 -17.42
N CYS A 24 -39.23 17.20 -17.37
CA CYS A 24 -38.38 18.40 -17.44
C CYS A 24 -37.30 18.16 -18.49
N THR A 25 -37.74 18.06 -19.74
CA THR A 25 -36.95 18.34 -20.94
C THR A 25 -37.40 19.72 -21.40
N LEU A 26 -36.50 20.71 -21.40
CA LEU A 26 -36.49 21.94 -22.22
C LEU A 26 -35.81 23.08 -21.44
N PHE A 27 -34.48 23.11 -21.47
CA PHE A 27 -33.71 24.35 -21.63
C PHE A 27 -32.42 24.02 -22.38
N LEU A 28 -32.52 23.95 -23.71
CA LEU A 28 -31.42 24.10 -24.64
C LEU A 28 -31.97 24.81 -25.89
N ALA A 29 -31.44 25.99 -26.18
CA ALA A 29 -30.97 26.41 -27.51
C ALA A 29 -30.73 27.93 -27.55
N ALA A 30 -29.45 28.34 -27.60
CA ALA A 30 -28.93 29.33 -28.57
C ALA A 30 -27.48 29.73 -28.24
N SER A 31 -26.52 28.91 -28.64
CA SER A 31 -25.44 29.32 -29.55
C SER A 31 -24.52 28.12 -29.76
N SER A 32 -24.41 27.78 -31.03
CA SER A 32 -23.84 26.58 -31.62
C SER A 32 -22.32 26.60 -31.63
N GLY A 33 -21.76 25.53 -31.08
CA GLY A 33 -20.45 24.97 -31.38
C GLY A 33 -20.48 23.58 -30.79
N ASP A 34 -20.88 22.59 -31.59
CA ASP A 34 -20.87 21.18 -31.20
C ASP A 34 -19.44 20.77 -30.85
N ALA A 35 -19.11 20.83 -29.56
CA ALA A 35 -18.00 20.09 -28.99
C ALA A 35 -18.65 19.05 -28.09
N GLU A 36 -18.61 17.77 -28.50
CA GLU A 36 -18.76 16.72 -27.51
C GLU A 36 -17.78 17.00 -26.36
N PRO A 37 -18.18 16.87 -25.09
CA PRO A 37 -17.22 16.97 -24.00
C PRO A 37 -16.16 15.88 -24.20
N LEU A 38 -14.95 16.28 -24.62
CA LEU A 38 -13.77 15.42 -24.85
C LEU A 38 -13.20 14.82 -23.55
N THR A 39 -14.00 14.76 -22.49
CA THR A 39 -13.61 14.20 -21.20
C THR A 39 -14.04 12.74 -21.15
N SER A 40 -13.10 11.84 -20.85
CA SER A 40 -13.25 10.41 -20.55
C SER A 40 -14.09 10.10 -19.29
N MET A 41 -15.08 10.94 -18.98
CA MET A 41 -15.98 10.76 -17.86
C MET A 41 -16.66 9.40 -17.97
N PRO A 42 -16.60 8.55 -16.93
CA PRO A 42 -17.54 7.45 -16.87
C PRO A 42 -18.96 8.07 -16.88
N PRO A 43 -19.84 7.74 -17.85
CA PRO A 43 -21.12 8.41 -17.99
C PRO A 43 -21.91 8.30 -16.69
N TYR A 44 -22.56 9.39 -16.28
CA TYR A 44 -23.36 9.42 -15.04
C TYR A 44 -24.42 8.32 -15.11
N PRO A 45 -24.30 7.27 -14.27
CA PRO A 45 -25.15 6.10 -14.45
C PRO A 45 -26.54 6.40 -13.90
N THR A 46 -27.58 6.14 -14.70
CA THR A 46 -28.98 6.34 -14.30
C THR A 46 -29.58 5.09 -13.66
N ASP A 47 -28.95 3.92 -13.83
CA ASP A 47 -29.32 2.62 -13.24
C ASP A 47 -28.15 2.08 -12.39
N SER A 48 -28.45 1.33 -11.33
CA SER A 48 -27.41 0.75 -10.48
C SER A 48 -26.57 -0.35 -11.11
N LYS A 49 -27.06 -1.00 -12.16
CA LYS A 49 -26.29 -1.96 -12.95
C LYS A 49 -25.19 -1.30 -13.77
N ASP A 50 -25.34 -0.01 -14.09
CA ASP A 50 -24.36 0.76 -14.84
C ASP A 50 -23.15 1.19 -13.98
N TYR A 51 -23.21 1.00 -12.65
CA TYR A 51 -22.09 1.26 -11.71
C TYR A 51 -21.01 0.16 -11.77
N LEU A 52 -21.31 -1.02 -12.32
CA LEU A 52 -20.54 -2.26 -12.12
C LEU A 52 -19.12 -2.27 -12.72
N GLY A 53 -18.74 -1.29 -13.54
CA GLY A 53 -17.44 -1.23 -14.21
C GLY A 53 -16.77 0.15 -14.22
N LYS A 54 -17.20 1.11 -13.37
CA LYS A 54 -16.82 2.54 -13.49
C LYS A 54 -16.16 3.15 -12.25
N TRP A 55 -15.52 2.36 -11.39
CA TRP A 55 -15.08 2.84 -10.07
C TRP A 55 -13.61 2.61 -9.72
N ASP A 56 -12.93 1.61 -10.27
CA ASP A 56 -11.48 1.47 -10.11
C ASP A 56 -10.89 1.05 -11.48
N PRO A 57 -9.96 1.83 -12.06
CA PRO A 57 -9.37 1.52 -13.37
C PRO A 57 -8.58 0.21 -13.38
N PHE A 58 -8.24 -0.33 -12.19
CA PHE A 58 -7.56 -1.61 -12.01
C PHE A 58 -8.53 -2.77 -11.77
N SER A 59 -9.84 -2.52 -11.73
CA SER A 59 -10.83 -3.59 -11.67
C SER A 59 -10.84 -4.38 -12.98
N ILE A 60 -10.81 -5.70 -12.85
CA ILE A 60 -11.09 -6.59 -13.97
C ILE A 60 -12.57 -6.46 -14.35
N ALA A 61 -12.84 -6.41 -15.66
CA ALA A 61 -14.19 -6.23 -16.17
C ALA A 61 -15.15 -7.28 -15.61
N SER A 62 -16.33 -6.81 -15.18
CA SER A 62 -17.40 -7.66 -14.67
C SER A 62 -17.81 -8.73 -15.66
N LEU A 63 -17.79 -9.99 -15.24
CA LEU A 63 -18.11 -11.12 -16.10
C LEU A 63 -19.62 -11.34 -16.25
N THR A 64 -20.40 -11.14 -15.19
CA THR A 64 -21.83 -11.50 -15.19
C THR A 64 -22.74 -10.63 -14.33
N GLY A 65 -22.23 -9.59 -13.66
CA GLY A 65 -22.97 -8.87 -12.62
C GLY A 65 -23.31 -9.73 -11.39
N ALA A 66 -22.58 -10.83 -11.18
CA ALA A 66 -22.69 -11.74 -10.02
C ALA A 66 -21.46 -11.61 -9.09
N LYS A 67 -21.47 -12.31 -7.96
CA LYS A 67 -20.36 -12.34 -7.00
C LYS A 67 -19.17 -13.11 -7.58
N GLU A 68 -18.16 -12.38 -8.05
CA GLU A 68 -16.83 -12.93 -8.35
C GLU A 68 -16.07 -13.16 -7.04
N THR A 69 -15.05 -14.02 -7.04
CA THR A 69 -14.13 -14.23 -5.92
C THR A 69 -12.80 -14.78 -6.44
N LEU A 70 -11.77 -14.73 -5.60
CA LEU A 70 -10.59 -15.55 -5.76
C LEU A 70 -10.81 -16.91 -5.08
N SER A 71 -9.92 -17.87 -5.38
CA SER A 71 -9.97 -19.18 -4.74
C SER A 71 -9.91 -19.08 -3.22
N ARG A 72 -10.62 -20.00 -2.56
CA ARG A 72 -10.68 -20.06 -1.10
C ARG A 72 -9.46 -20.74 -0.47
N ASN A 73 -8.56 -21.33 -1.24
CA ASN A 73 -7.27 -21.79 -0.76
C ASN A 73 -6.16 -20.81 -1.22
N ASN A 74 -4.96 -20.94 -0.65
CA ASN A 74 -3.79 -20.15 -1.06
C ASN A 74 -3.10 -20.73 -2.32
N GLY A 75 -3.86 -21.35 -3.22
CA GLY A 75 -3.34 -21.80 -4.51
C GLY A 75 -2.88 -20.62 -5.38
N ARG A 76 -1.90 -20.86 -6.24
CA ARG A 76 -1.42 -19.88 -7.24
C ARG A 76 -2.54 -19.47 -8.20
N GLN A 77 -2.90 -18.18 -8.24
CA GLN A 77 -3.98 -17.63 -9.08
C GLN A 77 -3.50 -16.66 -10.15
N ILE A 78 -2.19 -16.42 -10.20
CA ILE A 78 -1.57 -15.52 -11.15
C ILE A 78 -0.23 -16.13 -11.59
N ALA A 79 0.01 -16.11 -12.90
CA ALA A 79 1.20 -16.62 -13.54
C ALA A 79 1.53 -15.77 -14.77
N ARG A 80 2.79 -15.80 -15.19
CA ARG A 80 3.29 -15.03 -16.31
C ARG A 80 4.04 -15.95 -17.27
N ASP A 81 3.83 -15.76 -18.57
CA ASP A 81 4.59 -16.47 -19.61
C ASP A 81 5.97 -15.83 -19.86
N SER A 82 6.77 -16.47 -20.70
CA SER A 82 8.09 -15.98 -21.10
C SER A 82 8.06 -14.66 -21.90
N ALA A 83 6.91 -14.26 -22.43
CA ALA A 83 6.71 -13.00 -23.15
C ALA A 83 6.28 -11.85 -22.21
N GLY A 84 6.08 -12.12 -20.93
CA GLY A 84 5.61 -11.14 -19.95
C GLY A 84 4.10 -10.99 -19.87
N THR A 85 3.32 -11.84 -20.54
CA THR A 85 1.86 -11.85 -20.52
C THR A 85 1.35 -12.42 -19.21
N TRP A 86 0.48 -11.68 -18.54
CA TRP A 86 -0.18 -12.13 -17.32
C TRP A 86 -1.40 -12.99 -17.59
N PHE A 87 -1.54 -14.05 -16.80
CA PHE A 87 -2.72 -14.90 -16.71
C PHE A 87 -3.24 -14.88 -15.28
N VAL A 88 -4.56 -14.76 -15.11
CA VAL A 88 -5.22 -14.70 -13.80
C VAL A 88 -6.41 -15.65 -13.74
N LEU A 89 -6.61 -16.32 -12.60
CA LEU A 89 -7.78 -17.17 -12.35
C LEU A 89 -8.80 -16.42 -11.50
N ILE A 90 -10.08 -16.49 -11.91
CA ILE A 90 -11.21 -15.87 -11.22
C ILE A 90 -12.29 -16.92 -11.01
N GLU A 91 -12.79 -17.06 -9.79
CA GLU A 91 -13.89 -17.98 -9.45
C GLU A 91 -15.23 -17.22 -9.35
N ARG A 92 -16.33 -17.89 -9.68
CA ARG A 92 -17.69 -17.34 -9.55
C ARG A 92 -18.57 -18.26 -8.73
N ASP A 93 -18.83 -17.89 -7.48
CA ASP A 93 -19.78 -18.56 -6.56
C ASP A 93 -19.76 -20.10 -6.57
N GLN A 94 -18.57 -20.71 -6.65
CA GLN A 94 -18.41 -22.17 -6.76
C GLN A 94 -19.09 -22.82 -7.99
N GLN A 95 -19.35 -22.06 -9.05
CA GLN A 95 -20.00 -22.55 -10.27
C GLN A 95 -19.06 -22.59 -11.47
N ALA A 96 -18.11 -21.66 -11.53
CA ALA A 96 -17.25 -21.50 -12.70
C ALA A 96 -15.87 -20.97 -12.31
N VAL A 97 -14.89 -21.30 -13.16
CA VAL A 97 -13.54 -20.73 -13.15
C VAL A 97 -13.31 -20.06 -14.50
N TYR A 98 -12.84 -18.83 -14.44
CA TYR A 98 -12.47 -18.01 -15.58
C TYR A 98 -10.96 -17.85 -15.64
N LEU A 99 -10.43 -17.79 -16.86
CA LEU A 99 -9.04 -17.48 -17.13
C LEU A 99 -8.99 -16.12 -17.85
N GLY A 100 -8.39 -15.14 -17.19
CA GLY A 100 -8.07 -13.83 -17.76
C GLY A 100 -6.66 -13.82 -18.35
N ARG A 101 -6.49 -13.14 -19.48
CA ARG A 101 -5.20 -12.85 -20.14
C ARG A 101 -5.07 -11.34 -20.35
N ALA A 102 -3.95 -10.76 -19.96
CA ALA A 102 -3.66 -9.35 -20.21
C ALA A 102 -3.48 -9.03 -21.72
N VAL A 103 -4.07 -7.93 -22.17
CA VAL A 103 -3.85 -7.30 -23.48
C VAL A 103 -2.46 -6.65 -23.51
N LYS A 104 -1.83 -6.59 -24.70
CA LYS A 104 -0.47 -6.08 -24.88
C LYS A 104 -0.43 -4.56 -24.66
N GLU A 105 0.01 -4.16 -23.48
CA GLU A 105 0.63 -2.89 -23.06
C GLU A 105 0.83 -3.00 -21.53
N PRO A 106 1.27 -1.98 -20.76
CA PRO A 106 1.28 -2.13 -19.31
C PRO A 106 -0.13 -2.38 -18.75
N ALA A 107 -0.47 -3.65 -18.58
CA ALA A 107 -1.82 -4.11 -18.32
C ALA A 107 -2.37 -3.59 -16.99
N LYS A 108 -3.60 -3.10 -17.02
CA LYS A 108 -4.48 -2.82 -15.88
C LYS A 108 -5.62 -3.83 -15.86
N GLY A 109 -6.47 -3.80 -14.84
CA GLY A 109 -7.61 -4.73 -14.75
C GLY A 109 -8.54 -4.71 -15.96
N CYS A 110 -8.84 -3.53 -16.51
CA CYS A 110 -9.69 -3.41 -17.70
C CYS A 110 -9.08 -4.02 -18.97
N ASP A 111 -7.78 -4.32 -18.97
CA ASP A 111 -7.05 -4.83 -20.12
C ASP A 111 -7.03 -6.36 -20.14
N PHE A 112 -7.86 -7.05 -19.36
CA PHE A 112 -7.92 -8.51 -19.38
C PHE A 112 -9.02 -9.03 -20.31
N ASP A 113 -8.63 -9.86 -21.27
CA ASP A 113 -9.55 -10.71 -22.02
C ASP A 113 -9.86 -11.96 -21.20
N ILE A 114 -11.14 -12.25 -21.01
CA ILE A 114 -11.55 -13.31 -20.09
C ILE A 114 -12.33 -14.40 -20.82
N VAL A 115 -12.03 -15.65 -20.49
CA VAL A 115 -12.73 -16.84 -20.99
C VAL A 115 -13.26 -17.65 -19.81
N GLU A 116 -14.48 -18.18 -19.94
CA GLU A 116 -14.96 -19.19 -18.99
C GLU A 116 -14.22 -20.50 -19.28
N LEU A 117 -13.23 -20.82 -18.44
CA LEU A 117 -12.43 -22.02 -18.62
C LEU A 117 -13.27 -23.26 -18.30
N VAL A 118 -13.96 -23.25 -17.17
CA VAL A 118 -14.88 -24.32 -16.78
C VAL A 118 -16.12 -23.75 -16.11
N GLY A 119 -17.30 -24.27 -16.46
CA GLY A 119 -18.56 -23.81 -15.88
C GLY A 119 -19.78 -24.21 -16.72
N PRO A 120 -20.98 -23.71 -16.38
CA PRO A 120 -22.23 -24.12 -17.01
C PRO A 120 -22.48 -23.45 -18.37
N SER A 121 -21.70 -22.45 -18.77
CA SER A 121 -21.93 -21.74 -20.02
C SER A 121 -21.72 -22.66 -21.24
N PRO A 122 -22.58 -22.57 -22.27
CA PRO A 122 -22.33 -23.23 -23.54
C PRO A 122 -21.01 -22.83 -24.20
N GLN A 123 -20.49 -21.63 -23.88
CA GLN A 123 -19.22 -21.10 -24.39
C GLN A 123 -18.02 -21.47 -23.51
N ALA A 124 -18.21 -22.17 -22.39
CA ALA A 124 -17.12 -22.62 -21.55
C ALA A 124 -16.22 -23.61 -22.30
N VAL A 125 -14.91 -23.54 -22.09
CA VAL A 125 -13.97 -24.51 -22.68
C VAL A 125 -14.24 -25.92 -22.16
N PHE A 126 -14.55 -26.05 -20.86
CA PHE A 126 -14.96 -27.29 -20.22
C PHE A 126 -16.35 -27.08 -19.58
N GLN A 127 -17.40 -27.66 -20.16
CA GLN A 127 -18.74 -27.58 -19.56
C GLN A 127 -18.81 -28.38 -18.26
N SER A 128 -19.45 -27.81 -17.24
CA SER A 128 -19.66 -28.43 -15.94
C SER A 128 -20.96 -27.91 -15.31
N GLU A 129 -21.81 -28.83 -14.87
CA GLU A 129 -23.05 -28.52 -14.12
C GLU A 129 -22.82 -28.47 -12.60
N GLY A 130 -21.59 -28.73 -12.13
CA GLY A 130 -21.26 -29.00 -10.72
C GLY A 130 -20.56 -27.88 -9.95
N ASN A 131 -20.27 -28.15 -8.67
CA ASN A 131 -19.54 -27.27 -7.73
C ASN A 131 -18.06 -27.15 -8.13
N VAL A 132 -17.70 -26.09 -8.86
CA VAL A 132 -16.34 -25.81 -9.37
C VAL A 132 -15.65 -24.77 -8.49
N GLN A 133 -14.52 -25.11 -7.90
CA GLN A 133 -13.76 -24.22 -7.01
C GLN A 133 -12.32 -24.69 -6.80
N GLY A 134 -11.51 -23.89 -6.11
CA GLY A 134 -10.17 -24.29 -5.69
C GLY A 134 -9.15 -24.27 -6.81
N ALA A 135 -9.32 -23.38 -7.79
CA ALA A 135 -8.49 -23.35 -8.97
C ALA A 135 -7.07 -22.85 -8.66
N SER A 136 -6.07 -23.50 -9.24
CA SER A 136 -4.67 -23.10 -9.14
C SER A 136 -3.95 -23.35 -10.45
N MET A 137 -2.93 -22.54 -10.76
CA MET A 137 -2.15 -22.68 -11.99
C MET A 137 -0.66 -22.42 -11.84
N VAL A 138 0.09 -22.93 -12.82
CA VAL A 138 1.50 -22.59 -13.07
C VAL A 138 1.78 -22.64 -14.57
N ILE A 139 2.77 -21.88 -15.03
CA ILE A 139 3.27 -21.93 -16.41
C ILE A 139 4.69 -22.48 -16.37
N ASP A 140 4.96 -23.51 -17.18
CA ASP A 140 6.29 -24.11 -17.29
C ASP A 140 7.24 -23.31 -18.19
N ARG A 141 8.50 -23.77 -18.33
CA ARG A 141 9.52 -23.08 -19.13
C ARG A 141 9.25 -23.11 -20.64
N GLU A 142 8.33 -23.95 -21.09
CA GLU A 142 7.92 -24.06 -22.50
C GLU A 142 6.62 -23.28 -22.77
N ASP A 143 6.19 -22.45 -21.81
CA ASP A 143 4.93 -21.72 -21.80
C ASP A 143 3.70 -22.65 -21.85
N ASN A 144 3.80 -23.86 -21.29
CA ASN A 144 2.62 -24.68 -21.04
C ASN A 144 1.97 -24.24 -19.72
N LEU A 145 0.75 -23.72 -19.83
CA LEU A 145 -0.13 -23.43 -18.72
C LEU A 145 -0.74 -24.73 -18.21
N HIS A 146 -0.53 -25.03 -16.93
CA HIS A 146 -1.19 -26.11 -16.20
C HIS A 146 -2.22 -25.53 -15.24
N VAL A 147 -3.47 -25.97 -15.33
CA VAL A 147 -4.55 -25.54 -14.44
C VAL A 147 -5.16 -26.75 -13.76
N VAL A 148 -5.39 -26.64 -12.45
CA VAL A 148 -6.13 -27.61 -11.64
C VAL A 148 -7.32 -26.95 -10.97
N TRP A 149 -8.38 -27.72 -10.72
CA TRP A 149 -9.54 -27.29 -9.93
C TRP A 149 -10.27 -28.51 -9.37
N CYS A 150 -11.14 -28.29 -8.38
CA CYS A 150 -12.11 -29.29 -7.95
C CYS A 150 -13.47 -29.07 -8.65
N ALA A 151 -14.06 -30.12 -9.22
CA ALA A 151 -15.41 -30.13 -9.77
C ALA A 151 -16.23 -31.26 -9.13
N SER A 152 -17.33 -30.92 -8.46
CA SER A 152 -18.15 -31.88 -7.70
C SER A 152 -17.33 -32.75 -6.73
N GLY A 153 -16.30 -32.15 -6.14
CA GLY A 153 -15.39 -32.79 -5.20
C GLY A 153 -14.28 -33.65 -5.82
N ALA A 154 -14.21 -33.79 -7.14
CA ALA A 154 -13.11 -34.48 -7.83
C ALA A 154 -12.05 -33.48 -8.29
N MET A 155 -10.77 -33.83 -8.19
CA MET A 155 -9.67 -32.99 -8.71
C MET A 155 -9.47 -33.23 -10.20
N VAL A 156 -9.38 -32.16 -10.98
CA VAL A 156 -9.20 -32.20 -12.45
C VAL A 156 -7.97 -31.37 -12.84
N HIS A 157 -7.25 -31.83 -13.87
CA HIS A 157 -6.12 -31.13 -14.48
C HIS A 157 -6.30 -30.98 -15.99
N VAL A 158 -5.87 -29.84 -16.51
CA VAL A 158 -5.72 -29.56 -17.95
C VAL A 158 -4.43 -28.80 -18.22
N GLY A 159 -3.92 -28.94 -19.44
CA GLY A 159 -2.77 -28.20 -19.95
C GLY A 159 -3.08 -27.50 -21.27
N ARG A 160 -2.36 -26.42 -21.54
CA ARG A 160 -2.34 -25.75 -22.85
C ARG A 160 -1.05 -24.95 -23.04
N ASN A 161 -0.45 -25.01 -24.23
CA ASN A 161 0.60 -24.07 -24.59
C ASN A 161 0.01 -22.68 -24.85
N VAL A 162 0.49 -21.67 -24.12
CA VAL A 162 -0.03 -20.29 -24.17
C VAL A 162 0.95 -19.30 -24.80
N LYS A 163 2.06 -19.78 -25.36
CA LYS A 163 3.07 -18.94 -25.99
C LYS A 163 2.48 -18.08 -27.10
N ASN A 164 2.59 -16.75 -26.96
CA ASN A 164 2.10 -15.78 -27.94
C ASN A 164 0.61 -15.98 -28.33
N ILE A 165 -0.19 -16.54 -27.44
CA ILE A 165 -1.59 -16.85 -27.74
C ILE A 165 -2.45 -15.59 -27.81
N ALA A 166 -3.31 -15.51 -28.82
CA ALA A 166 -4.34 -14.48 -28.92
C ALA A 166 -5.59 -14.87 -28.10
N PRO A 167 -6.34 -13.90 -27.56
CA PRO A 167 -7.48 -14.17 -26.68
C PRO A 167 -8.54 -15.14 -27.21
N PRO A 168 -8.97 -15.06 -28.50
CA PRO A 168 -9.96 -16.00 -29.03
C PRO A 168 -9.47 -17.46 -29.03
N GLN A 169 -8.16 -17.67 -29.18
CA GLN A 169 -7.58 -19.01 -29.27
C GLN A 169 -7.66 -19.76 -27.95
N LEU A 170 -7.72 -19.06 -26.81
CA LEU A 170 -7.92 -19.69 -25.50
C LEU A 170 -9.24 -20.49 -25.42
N ARG A 171 -10.23 -20.16 -26.27
CA ARG A 171 -11.51 -20.86 -26.34
C ARG A 171 -11.47 -22.16 -27.17
N GLU A 172 -10.41 -22.39 -27.93
CA GLU A 172 -10.29 -23.55 -28.82
C GLU A 172 -10.05 -24.84 -28.03
N LYS A 173 -11.14 -25.56 -27.72
CA LYS A 173 -11.12 -26.79 -26.93
C LYS A 173 -10.11 -27.83 -27.43
N SER A 174 -9.98 -28.02 -28.75
CA SER A 174 -9.09 -29.00 -29.36
C SER A 174 -7.60 -28.78 -29.07
N ALA A 175 -7.21 -27.57 -28.67
CA ALA A 175 -5.84 -27.23 -28.31
C ALA A 175 -5.56 -27.30 -26.80
N TRP A 176 -6.55 -27.67 -25.99
CA TRP A 176 -6.36 -28.05 -24.59
C TRP A 176 -6.19 -29.57 -24.48
N THR A 177 -5.43 -30.03 -23.49
CA THR A 177 -5.41 -31.46 -23.17
C THR A 177 -6.79 -31.94 -22.72
N GLU A 178 -7.04 -33.25 -22.83
CA GLU A 178 -8.21 -33.84 -22.19
C GLU A 178 -8.19 -33.56 -20.67
N ALA A 179 -9.39 -33.40 -20.09
CA ALA A 179 -9.54 -33.20 -18.66
C ALA A 179 -9.17 -34.48 -17.91
N LYS A 180 -8.01 -34.49 -17.27
CA LYS A 180 -7.52 -35.63 -16.51
C LYS A 180 -8.02 -35.55 -15.07
N ARG A 181 -8.76 -36.56 -14.63
CA ARG A 181 -9.17 -36.68 -13.22
C ARG A 181 -8.00 -37.22 -12.40
N LEU A 182 -7.59 -36.47 -11.37
CA LEU A 182 -6.42 -36.78 -10.54
C LEU A 182 -6.79 -37.43 -9.20
N ALA A 183 -7.97 -37.13 -8.66
CA ALA A 183 -8.45 -37.68 -7.40
C ALA A 183 -9.97 -37.75 -7.37
N GLU A 184 -10.51 -38.81 -6.74
CA GLU A 184 -11.95 -38.98 -6.56
C GLU A 184 -12.49 -38.21 -5.34
N PRO A 185 -13.78 -37.80 -5.36
CA PRO A 185 -14.42 -37.15 -4.23
C PRO A 185 -14.45 -37.99 -2.94
N PRO A 186 -14.54 -37.36 -1.76
CA PRO A 186 -14.43 -35.93 -1.51
C PRO A 186 -12.95 -35.49 -1.41
N CYS A 187 -12.53 -34.58 -2.30
CA CYS A 187 -11.19 -34.00 -2.31
C CYS A 187 -11.24 -32.49 -2.02
N ARG A 188 -10.30 -32.00 -1.22
CA ARG A 188 -10.06 -30.57 -1.01
C ARG A 188 -8.84 -30.13 -1.80
N PRO A 189 -8.97 -29.11 -2.66
CA PRO A 189 -7.87 -28.70 -3.52
C PRO A 189 -6.76 -28.00 -2.74
N GLY A 190 -5.52 -28.30 -3.11
CA GLY A 190 -4.32 -27.60 -2.66
C GLY A 190 -3.70 -26.79 -3.79
N ASP A 191 -2.38 -26.74 -3.80
CA ASP A 191 -1.55 -25.91 -4.67
C ASP A 191 -0.88 -26.73 -5.81
N ILE A 192 -0.41 -26.06 -6.86
CA ILE A 192 0.34 -26.65 -7.99
C ILE A 192 1.66 -25.90 -8.23
N LEU A 193 2.78 -26.62 -8.34
CA LEU A 193 4.12 -26.05 -8.58
C LEU A 193 4.87 -26.79 -9.69
N LEU A 194 6.01 -26.24 -10.12
CA LEU A 194 6.99 -26.94 -10.93
C LEU A 194 8.09 -27.52 -10.05
N ASP A 195 8.35 -28.82 -10.15
CA ASP A 195 9.38 -29.49 -9.38
C ASP A 195 10.80 -29.20 -9.91
N ALA A 196 11.82 -29.83 -9.32
CA ALA A 196 13.21 -29.65 -9.73
C ALA A 196 13.49 -30.06 -11.19
N ALA A 197 12.68 -30.95 -11.76
CA ALA A 197 12.75 -31.35 -13.17
C ALA A 197 11.96 -30.41 -14.10
N GLY A 198 11.32 -29.37 -13.54
CA GLY A 198 10.45 -28.46 -14.27
C GLY A 198 9.07 -29.06 -14.58
N GLN A 199 8.72 -30.19 -13.97
CA GLN A 199 7.43 -30.85 -14.19
C GLN A 199 6.39 -30.36 -13.19
N ALA A 200 5.17 -30.15 -13.68
CA ALA A 200 4.07 -29.75 -12.81
C ALA A 200 3.71 -30.87 -11.81
N ALA A 201 3.49 -30.48 -10.55
CA ALA A 201 3.05 -31.35 -9.48
C ALA A 201 2.00 -30.64 -8.62
N VAL A 202 0.99 -31.39 -8.18
CA VAL A 202 -0.16 -30.85 -7.42
C VAL A 202 -0.26 -31.50 -6.06
N CYS A 203 -0.79 -30.78 -5.08
CA CYS A 203 -1.19 -31.34 -3.80
C CYS A 203 -2.69 -31.18 -3.55
N TYR A 204 -3.24 -32.09 -2.75
CA TYR A 204 -4.64 -32.05 -2.33
C TYR A 204 -4.83 -32.80 -1.01
N ALA A 205 -5.96 -32.56 -0.35
CA ALA A 205 -6.32 -33.27 0.88
C ALA A 205 -7.51 -34.20 0.68
N ARG A 206 -7.43 -35.41 1.23
CA ARG A 206 -8.52 -36.40 1.26
C ARG A 206 -8.35 -37.28 2.48
N GLU A 207 -9.45 -37.51 3.22
CA GLU A 207 -9.47 -38.43 4.38
C GLU A 207 -8.33 -38.16 5.39
N ASP A 208 -8.19 -36.90 5.83
CA ASP A 208 -7.11 -36.46 6.75
C ASP A 208 -5.68 -36.74 6.26
N THR A 209 -5.48 -36.82 4.94
CA THR A 209 -4.17 -37.07 4.32
C THR A 209 -3.93 -36.02 3.23
N ILE A 210 -2.73 -35.43 3.22
CA ILE A 210 -2.25 -34.62 2.11
C ILE A 210 -1.55 -35.54 1.12
N TYR A 211 -1.96 -35.48 -0.15
CA TYR A 211 -1.33 -36.17 -1.25
C TYR A 211 -0.54 -35.21 -2.12
N TYR A 212 0.57 -35.69 -2.66
CA TYR A 212 1.36 -35.06 -3.70
C TYR A 212 1.33 -35.91 -4.97
N VAL A 213 1.12 -35.30 -6.13
CA VAL A 213 1.04 -35.99 -7.42
C VAL A 213 1.92 -35.29 -8.45
N PRO A 214 3.05 -35.89 -8.85
CA PRO A 214 3.78 -35.47 -10.05
C PRO A 214 2.91 -35.76 -11.28
N LEU A 215 2.54 -34.75 -12.07
CA LEU A 215 1.56 -34.94 -13.16
C LEU A 215 2.09 -35.84 -14.28
N ALA A 216 3.41 -35.88 -14.49
CA ALA A 216 4.07 -36.74 -15.46
C ALA A 216 3.92 -38.23 -15.13
N VAL A 217 3.96 -38.59 -13.84
CA VAL A 217 3.83 -39.99 -13.37
C VAL A 217 2.36 -40.32 -13.07
N GLY A 218 1.61 -39.35 -12.52
CA GLY A 218 0.20 -39.47 -12.17
C GLY A 218 -0.10 -40.34 -10.95
N LYS A 219 0.91 -40.81 -10.20
CA LYS A 219 0.73 -41.63 -9.00
C LYS A 219 0.71 -40.76 -7.73
N PRO A 220 -0.37 -40.80 -6.91
CA PRO A 220 -0.40 -40.07 -5.65
C PRO A 220 0.55 -40.65 -4.59
N GLU A 221 1.26 -39.76 -3.91
CA GLU A 221 2.13 -40.04 -2.77
C GLU A 221 1.51 -39.44 -1.48
N PRO A 222 1.33 -40.20 -0.39
CA PRO A 222 0.91 -39.63 0.89
C PRO A 222 2.05 -38.81 1.49
N ALA A 223 1.90 -37.48 1.49
CA ALA A 223 2.91 -36.54 1.94
C ALA A 223 2.84 -36.29 3.46
N ALA A 224 1.64 -36.20 4.02
CA ALA A 224 1.39 -35.98 5.44
C ALA A 224 -0.02 -36.42 5.83
N GLY A 225 -0.32 -36.45 7.14
CA GLY A 225 -1.61 -36.85 7.69
C GLY A 225 -1.71 -38.34 7.98
N LEU A 226 -2.94 -38.85 8.12
CA LEU A 226 -3.22 -40.21 8.56
C LEU A 226 -2.56 -41.27 7.64
N GLY A 227 -2.70 -41.10 6.32
CA GLY A 227 -2.10 -42.00 5.33
C GLY A 227 -0.57 -41.95 5.27
N ALA A 228 0.05 -40.95 5.90
CA ALA A 228 1.51 -40.84 6.04
C ALA A 228 1.99 -41.23 7.46
N GLY A 229 1.12 -41.81 8.29
CA GLY A 229 1.45 -42.31 9.62
C GLY A 229 1.38 -41.27 10.75
N MET A 230 0.69 -40.14 10.55
CA MET A 230 0.37 -39.25 11.68
C MET A 230 -0.76 -39.83 12.54
N GLU A 231 -0.70 -39.57 13.85
CA GLU A 231 -1.72 -40.03 14.80
C GLU A 231 -3.13 -39.56 14.41
N PRO A 232 -4.17 -40.41 14.57
CA PRO A 232 -5.54 -40.06 14.24
C PRO A 232 -6.05 -38.93 15.14
N LEU A 233 -6.89 -38.06 14.56
CA LEU A 233 -7.57 -37.00 15.33
C LEU A 233 -8.57 -37.62 16.31
N VAL A 234 -8.41 -37.33 17.59
CA VAL A 234 -9.33 -37.77 18.64
C VAL A 234 -10.40 -36.70 18.83
N MET A 235 -11.69 -37.09 18.76
CA MET A 235 -12.78 -36.22 19.20
C MET A 235 -12.69 -36.03 20.71
N PRO A 236 -12.62 -34.81 21.25
CA PRO A 236 -12.78 -34.63 22.69
C PRO A 236 -14.19 -35.09 23.07
N LEU A 237 -14.29 -36.20 23.80
CA LEU A 237 -15.54 -36.58 24.44
C LEU A 237 -15.92 -35.43 25.38
N PRO A 238 -17.17 -34.91 25.36
CA PRO A 238 -17.59 -33.99 26.38
C PRO A 238 -17.43 -34.69 27.73
N ALA A 239 -16.69 -34.06 28.65
CA ALA A 239 -16.60 -34.56 30.01
C ALA A 239 -18.04 -34.69 30.53
N LYS A 240 -18.48 -35.91 30.84
CA LYS A 240 -19.70 -36.11 31.63
C LYS A 240 -19.43 -35.45 32.97
N GLN A 241 -19.91 -34.21 33.17
CA GLN A 241 -20.16 -33.73 34.51
C GLN A 241 -21.31 -34.58 35.04
N GLU A 242 -20.99 -35.58 35.86
CA GLU A 242 -22.00 -36.15 36.74
C GLU A 242 -22.51 -35.00 37.61
N PRO A 243 -23.83 -34.77 37.66
CA PRO A 243 -24.39 -33.73 38.53
C PRO A 243 -24.06 -34.10 39.98
N LYS A 244 -23.15 -33.33 40.59
CA LYS A 244 -23.01 -33.34 42.05
C LYS A 244 -24.26 -32.68 42.63
N ASP A 245 -24.90 -33.41 43.54
CA ASP A 245 -25.91 -32.96 44.50
C ASP A 245 -27.25 -32.48 43.89
N TYR A 246 -28.06 -33.44 43.45
CA TYR A 246 -29.52 -33.24 43.33
C TYR A 246 -30.16 -33.45 44.71
N ASP A 247 -30.55 -32.35 45.36
CA ASP A 247 -31.38 -32.35 46.58
C ASP A 247 -32.87 -32.27 46.18
N PRO A 248 -33.69 -33.31 46.43
CA PRO A 248 -35.09 -33.36 46.05
C PRO A 248 -36.01 -32.40 46.84
N ALA A 249 -35.50 -31.71 47.87
CA ALA A 249 -36.30 -30.81 48.72
C ALA A 249 -36.33 -29.33 48.25
N ARG A 250 -35.58 -28.97 47.20
CA ARG A 250 -35.48 -27.58 46.71
C ARG A 250 -36.40 -27.36 45.50
N PRO A 251 -37.34 -26.40 45.53
CA PRO A 251 -38.16 -26.08 44.35
C PRO A 251 -37.25 -25.61 43.19
N PRO A 252 -37.57 -25.92 41.93
CA PRO A 252 -36.71 -25.62 40.80
C PRO A 252 -36.59 -24.11 40.64
N ALA A 253 -35.47 -23.54 41.09
CA ALA A 253 -35.02 -22.26 40.59
C ALA A 253 -34.83 -22.41 39.08
N ALA A 254 -35.30 -21.44 38.29
CA ALA A 254 -35.12 -21.41 36.84
C ALA A 254 -33.69 -21.86 36.53
N ALA A 255 -33.57 -22.95 35.77
CA ALA A 255 -32.29 -23.58 35.49
C ALA A 255 -31.30 -22.47 35.10
N PRO A 256 -30.14 -22.32 35.79
CA PRO A 256 -29.10 -21.48 35.25
C PRO A 256 -28.85 -22.00 33.85
N LYS A 257 -29.03 -21.13 32.83
CA LYS A 257 -28.65 -21.47 31.46
C LYS A 257 -27.22 -21.95 31.55
N THR A 258 -27.01 -23.27 31.45
CA THR A 258 -25.70 -23.84 31.32
C THR A 258 -25.01 -23.04 30.23
N PRO A 259 -23.79 -22.52 30.43
CA PRO A 259 -23.05 -21.95 29.33
C PRO A 259 -23.03 -23.05 28.27
N SER A 260 -23.72 -22.80 27.16
CA SER A 260 -23.68 -23.70 26.02
C SER A 260 -22.25 -23.64 25.53
N TYR A 261 -21.41 -24.58 25.98
CA TYR A 261 -20.15 -24.80 25.32
C TYR A 261 -20.47 -24.99 23.84
N PRO A 262 -19.80 -24.28 22.92
CA PRO A 262 -19.97 -24.56 21.50
C PRO A 262 -19.73 -26.07 21.31
N PRO A 263 -20.55 -26.77 20.52
CA PRO A 263 -20.33 -28.18 20.25
C PRO A 263 -18.90 -28.37 19.75
N PRO A 264 -18.23 -29.49 20.06
CA PRO A 264 -16.93 -29.79 19.48
C PRO A 264 -17.02 -29.64 17.95
N ARG A 265 -16.10 -28.86 17.35
CA ARG A 265 -16.13 -28.60 15.91
C ARG A 265 -16.11 -29.93 15.13
N PRO A 266 -16.81 -30.03 13.98
CA PRO A 266 -16.85 -31.26 13.20
C PRO A 266 -15.45 -31.79 12.89
N LEU A 267 -15.27 -33.12 12.94
CA LEU A 267 -13.98 -33.76 12.63
C LEU A 267 -13.43 -33.29 11.28
N ALA A 268 -14.31 -33.10 10.29
CA ALA A 268 -13.95 -32.63 8.96
C ALA A 268 -13.24 -31.26 8.96
N GLU A 269 -13.55 -30.34 9.87
CA GLU A 269 -12.86 -29.04 9.97
C GLU A 269 -11.46 -29.15 10.58
N ARG A 270 -11.17 -30.25 11.28
CA ARG A 270 -9.89 -30.53 11.93
C ARG A 270 -8.93 -31.33 11.03
N GLN A 271 -9.45 -32.00 10.01
CA GLN A 271 -8.66 -32.79 9.07
C GLN A 271 -7.69 -31.92 8.27
N CYS A 272 -6.66 -32.56 7.71
CA CYS A 272 -5.72 -31.92 6.79
C CYS A 272 -6.43 -31.10 5.69
N SER A 273 -6.00 -29.87 5.46
CA SER A 273 -6.51 -28.99 4.40
C SER A 273 -5.52 -27.88 4.04
N GLU A 274 -5.85 -27.15 2.97
CA GLU A 274 -5.14 -25.93 2.55
C GLU A 274 -3.64 -26.13 2.35
N ALA A 275 -3.28 -27.28 1.76
CA ALA A 275 -1.89 -27.58 1.45
C ALA A 275 -1.36 -26.62 0.39
N VAL A 276 -0.23 -26.00 0.70
CA VAL A 276 0.54 -25.11 -0.17
C VAL A 276 1.99 -25.56 -0.24
N MET A 277 2.68 -25.21 -1.31
CA MET A 277 4.01 -25.75 -1.55
C MET A 277 4.98 -24.74 -2.17
N ASP A 278 6.27 -24.95 -1.89
CA ASP A 278 7.38 -24.27 -2.54
C ASP A 278 8.54 -25.22 -2.85
N LEU A 279 9.35 -24.86 -3.84
CA LEU A 279 10.54 -25.62 -4.23
C LEU A 279 11.79 -25.01 -3.58
N GLY A 280 12.54 -25.83 -2.86
CA GLY A 280 13.84 -25.48 -2.30
C GLY A 280 14.95 -25.43 -3.37
N PRO A 281 16.02 -24.64 -3.16
CA PRO A 281 17.12 -24.54 -4.12
C PRO A 281 17.91 -25.85 -4.32
N ASP A 282 17.79 -26.80 -3.38
CA ASP A 282 18.37 -28.14 -3.46
C ASP A 282 17.48 -29.14 -4.23
N GLY A 283 16.32 -28.69 -4.74
CA GLY A 283 15.33 -29.51 -5.41
C GLY A 283 14.35 -30.22 -4.49
N SER A 284 14.39 -29.97 -3.18
CA SER A 284 13.40 -30.52 -2.24
C SER A 284 12.06 -29.78 -2.34
N VAL A 285 10.94 -30.50 -2.15
CA VAL A 285 9.60 -29.89 -2.11
C VAL A 285 9.22 -29.65 -0.65
N HIS A 286 8.84 -28.41 -0.35
CA HIS A 286 8.43 -27.97 0.97
C HIS A 286 6.92 -27.76 0.96
N LEU A 287 6.21 -28.35 1.92
CA LEU A 287 4.76 -28.31 1.99
C LEU A 287 4.33 -27.79 3.37
N ALA A 288 3.41 -26.84 3.40
CA ALA A 288 2.70 -26.43 4.62
C ALA A 288 1.21 -26.70 4.49
N PHE A 289 0.55 -27.06 5.58
CA PHE A 289 -0.87 -27.40 5.60
C PHE A 289 -1.48 -27.16 6.98
N GLN A 290 -2.80 -27.01 7.01
CA GLN A 290 -3.56 -26.93 8.26
C GLN A 290 -3.96 -28.33 8.70
N ARG A 291 -3.82 -28.63 10.00
CA ARG A 291 -4.43 -29.80 10.65
C ARG A 291 -4.64 -29.51 12.13
N ASP A 292 -5.84 -29.78 12.63
CA ASP A 292 -6.27 -29.51 14.00
C ASP A 292 -6.09 -28.05 14.43
N PHE A 293 -6.31 -27.10 13.51
CA PHE A 293 -6.10 -25.67 13.72
C PHE A 293 -4.65 -25.28 14.09
N ASP A 294 -3.70 -26.16 13.78
CA ASP A 294 -2.26 -25.91 13.81
C ASP A 294 -1.73 -25.86 12.37
N ILE A 295 -0.57 -25.23 12.18
CA ILE A 295 0.16 -25.27 10.91
C ILE A 295 1.24 -26.34 10.99
N TRP A 296 1.20 -27.25 10.03
CA TRP A 296 2.15 -28.35 9.88
C TRP A 296 2.99 -28.16 8.62
N TYR A 297 4.19 -28.75 8.66
CA TYR A 297 5.18 -28.72 7.61
C TYR A 297 5.65 -30.12 7.28
N ALA A 298 5.83 -30.43 5.99
CA ALA A 298 6.46 -31.64 5.50
C ALA A 298 7.48 -31.31 4.40
N ARG A 299 8.52 -32.14 4.28
CA ARG A 299 9.56 -31.99 3.26
C ARG A 299 9.70 -33.28 2.45
N ARG A 300 9.68 -33.16 1.13
CA ARG A 300 10.11 -34.21 0.20
C ARG A 300 11.55 -33.95 -0.19
N THR A 301 12.45 -34.87 0.14
CA THR A 301 13.87 -34.75 -0.22
C THR A 301 14.06 -34.86 -1.74
N PRO A 302 15.21 -34.41 -2.29
CA PRO A 302 15.46 -34.45 -3.74
C PRO A 302 15.42 -35.86 -4.34
N ASP A 303 15.75 -36.89 -3.55
CA ASP A 303 15.63 -38.31 -3.91
C ASP A 303 14.20 -38.87 -3.76
N GLY A 304 13.23 -38.02 -3.45
CA GLY A 304 11.80 -38.33 -3.49
C GLY A 304 11.20 -38.97 -2.25
N ARG A 305 11.86 -38.85 -1.08
CA ARG A 305 11.35 -39.38 0.19
C ARG A 305 10.70 -38.29 1.02
N TRP A 306 9.52 -38.58 1.57
CA TRP A 306 8.86 -37.69 2.52
C TRP A 306 9.44 -37.86 3.93
N GLN A 307 9.82 -36.74 4.54
CA GLN A 307 10.19 -36.66 5.95
C GLN A 307 8.93 -36.57 6.82
N ARG A 308 9.06 -37.00 8.07
CA ARG A 308 7.98 -36.90 9.05
C ARG A 308 7.54 -35.44 9.19
N ALA A 309 6.22 -35.21 9.14
CA ALA A 309 5.67 -33.87 9.31
C ALA A 309 5.98 -33.30 10.70
N GLU A 310 6.32 -32.02 10.74
CA GLU A 310 6.63 -31.24 11.92
C GLU A 310 5.59 -30.15 12.12
N ARG A 311 5.29 -29.79 13.36
CA ARG A 311 4.39 -28.68 13.64
C ARG A 311 5.17 -27.37 13.62
N ALA A 312 4.81 -26.46 12.71
CA ALA A 312 5.46 -25.17 12.51
C ALA A 312 4.88 -24.07 13.40
N ALA A 313 3.56 -24.08 13.60
CA ALA A 313 2.86 -23.15 14.49
C ALA A 313 1.68 -23.84 15.19
N TRP A 314 1.35 -23.34 16.38
CA TRP A 314 0.29 -23.88 17.25
C TRP A 314 -0.81 -22.85 17.48
N GLY A 315 -2.05 -23.32 17.65
CA GLY A 315 -3.16 -22.54 18.19
C GLY A 315 -3.92 -21.70 17.17
N LEU A 316 -5.08 -22.19 16.72
CA LEU A 316 -6.03 -21.45 15.86
C LEU A 316 -5.34 -20.69 14.72
N ALA A 317 -4.48 -21.40 14.00
CA ALA A 317 -3.77 -20.92 12.84
C ALA A 317 -4.36 -21.50 11.56
N PHE A 318 -4.51 -20.65 10.55
CA PHE A 318 -5.26 -20.93 9.33
C PHE A 318 -4.54 -20.37 8.10
N HIS A 319 -4.91 -20.89 6.92
CA HIS A 319 -4.52 -20.32 5.64
C HIS A 319 -2.99 -20.16 5.47
N PRO A 320 -2.22 -21.26 5.57
CA PRO A 320 -0.79 -21.20 5.43
C PRO A 320 -0.37 -20.72 4.03
N ALA A 321 0.71 -19.95 3.98
CA ALA A 321 1.50 -19.67 2.79
C ALA A 321 2.95 -20.05 3.09
N ILE A 322 3.66 -20.65 2.14
CA ILE A 322 5.04 -21.11 2.33
C ILE A 322 5.99 -20.57 1.25
N LEU A 323 7.23 -20.27 1.64
CA LEU A 323 8.40 -20.11 0.78
C LEU A 323 9.64 -20.71 1.45
N VAL A 324 10.67 -21.02 0.66
CA VAL A 324 12.01 -21.38 1.17
C VAL A 324 12.93 -20.14 1.10
N ALA A 325 12.98 -19.33 2.15
CA ALA A 325 13.87 -18.15 2.18
C ALA A 325 15.25 -18.56 2.73
N ASP A 326 16.33 -18.20 2.04
CA ASP A 326 17.72 -18.52 2.46
C ASP A 326 17.94 -20.01 2.78
N GLY A 327 17.31 -20.90 1.99
CA GLY A 327 17.38 -22.36 2.18
C GLY A 327 16.55 -22.88 3.36
N ARG A 328 15.80 -22.04 4.05
CA ARG A 328 14.97 -22.39 5.21
C ARG A 328 13.48 -22.19 4.91
N PRO A 329 12.59 -23.10 5.34
CA PRO A 329 11.16 -22.87 5.19
C PRO A 329 10.70 -21.70 6.06
N LEU A 330 9.97 -20.79 5.44
CA LEU A 330 9.26 -19.66 6.01
C LEU A 330 7.77 -19.84 5.72
N VAL A 331 6.95 -19.82 6.76
CA VAL A 331 5.50 -20.02 6.66
C VAL A 331 4.81 -18.81 7.27
N CYS A 332 3.89 -18.17 6.53
CA CYS A 332 2.97 -17.17 7.08
C CYS A 332 1.57 -17.76 7.20
N PHE A 333 0.81 -17.29 8.16
CA PHE A 333 -0.54 -17.79 8.43
C PHE A 333 -1.40 -16.72 9.11
N GLN A 334 -2.72 -16.84 8.94
CA GLN A 334 -3.66 -16.07 9.76
C GLN A 334 -3.74 -16.72 11.14
N TYR A 335 -3.75 -15.91 12.18
CA TYR A 335 -3.78 -16.34 13.57
C TYR A 335 -4.96 -15.70 14.29
N GLU A 336 -5.86 -16.51 14.86
CA GLU A 336 -7.05 -16.02 15.57
C GLU A 336 -6.89 -15.98 17.11
N GLY A 337 -5.67 -16.06 17.63
CA GLY A 337 -5.35 -15.63 18.99
C GLY A 337 -6.25 -16.13 20.11
N ILE A 338 -6.03 -17.37 20.57
CA ILE A 338 -6.42 -17.75 21.92
C ILE A 338 -5.20 -18.35 22.62
N ARG A 339 -4.47 -17.54 23.40
CA ARG A 339 -3.94 -18.08 24.66
C ARG A 339 -5.14 -18.58 25.44
N LYS A 340 -5.09 -19.78 26.02
CA LYS A 340 -6.14 -20.26 26.92
C LYS A 340 -6.16 -19.40 28.19
N VAL A 341 -6.88 -18.28 28.16
CA VAL A 341 -7.08 -17.41 29.33
C VAL A 341 -8.26 -17.95 30.12
N ALA A 342 -8.07 -18.20 31.42
CA ALA A 342 -9.15 -18.65 32.28
C ALA A 342 -10.20 -17.52 32.43
N LEU A 343 -11.47 -17.84 32.16
CA LEU A 343 -12.59 -16.94 32.47
C LEU A 343 -12.59 -16.66 33.98
N GLY A 344 -12.39 -15.40 34.37
CA GLY A 344 -12.32 -14.95 35.77
C GLY A 344 -10.94 -14.47 36.25
N ASP A 345 -9.92 -14.48 35.39
CA ASP A 345 -8.63 -13.85 35.68
C ASP A 345 -8.79 -12.31 35.77
N SER A 346 -8.26 -11.68 36.82
CA SER A 346 -8.33 -10.23 37.01
C SER A 346 -7.57 -9.44 35.94
N GLU A 347 -6.68 -10.09 35.19
CA GLU A 347 -5.97 -9.53 34.04
C GLU A 347 -6.57 -9.99 32.70
N TYR A 348 -7.78 -10.56 32.68
CA TYR A 348 -8.42 -11.10 31.47
C TYR A 348 -8.35 -10.15 30.26
N LEU A 349 -8.65 -8.85 30.45
CA LEU A 349 -8.60 -7.87 29.37
C LEU A 349 -7.17 -7.52 28.91
N ALA A 350 -6.18 -7.60 29.81
CA ALA A 350 -4.77 -7.38 29.47
C ALA A 350 -4.11 -8.61 28.84
N LYS A 351 -4.61 -9.81 29.18
CA LYS A 351 -4.15 -11.12 28.68
C LYS A 351 -4.85 -11.56 27.39
N ARG A 352 -6.01 -10.97 27.07
CA ARG A 352 -6.70 -11.10 25.79
C ARG A 352 -5.93 -10.26 24.77
N GLU A 353 -4.95 -10.88 24.10
CA GLU A 353 -4.34 -10.30 22.90
C GLU A 353 -5.45 -9.76 21.97
N GLY A 354 -5.26 -8.56 21.39
CA GLY A 354 -6.24 -7.77 20.63
C GLY A 354 -7.16 -8.62 19.77
N GLY A 355 -8.39 -8.83 20.24
CA GLY A 355 -9.25 -9.99 19.97
C GLY A 355 -9.80 -10.19 18.55
N GLY A 356 -8.96 -10.08 17.52
CA GLY A 356 -9.25 -10.24 16.11
C GLY A 356 -8.11 -10.92 15.37
N ALA A 357 -8.30 -11.14 14.07
CA ALA A 357 -7.38 -11.93 13.26
C ALA A 357 -6.07 -11.17 13.02
N SER A 358 -4.96 -11.81 13.40
CA SER A 358 -3.59 -11.32 13.24
C SER A 358 -2.85 -12.11 12.16
N ILE A 359 -1.68 -11.63 11.73
CA ILE A 359 -0.79 -12.35 10.82
C ILE A 359 0.43 -12.83 11.59
N GLY A 360 0.60 -14.15 11.62
CA GLY A 360 1.76 -14.81 12.20
C GLY A 360 2.72 -15.33 11.12
N TYR A 361 3.97 -15.56 11.52
CA TYR A 361 4.92 -16.31 10.72
C TYR A 361 5.69 -17.32 11.57
N ALA A 362 6.21 -18.35 10.93
CA ALA A 362 7.08 -19.35 11.51
C ALA A 362 8.25 -19.65 10.56
N VAL A 363 9.45 -19.74 11.11
CA VAL A 363 10.68 -20.04 10.38
C VAL A 363 11.41 -21.19 11.07
N LYS A 364 12.00 -22.10 10.28
CA LYS A 364 12.83 -23.17 10.83
C LYS A 364 14.27 -22.70 10.97
N THR A 365 14.75 -22.67 12.20
CA THR A 365 16.13 -22.34 12.56
C THR A 365 16.90 -23.60 13.00
N ASP A 366 18.19 -23.46 13.30
CA ASP A 366 18.99 -24.55 13.85
C ASP A 366 18.53 -24.96 15.26
N LEU A 367 17.78 -24.08 15.94
CA LEU A 367 17.14 -24.34 17.25
C LEU A 367 15.72 -24.94 17.11
N GLY A 368 15.25 -25.18 15.88
CA GLY A 368 13.89 -25.61 15.59
C GLY A 368 12.99 -24.48 15.08
N TRP A 369 11.67 -24.75 15.09
CA TRP A 369 10.66 -23.77 14.67
C TRP A 369 10.56 -22.61 15.66
N GLN A 370 10.66 -21.39 15.13
CA GLN A 370 10.41 -20.15 15.84
C GLN A 370 9.24 -19.44 15.17
N SER A 371 8.34 -18.87 15.97
CA SER A 371 7.16 -18.16 15.49
C SER A 371 7.04 -16.78 16.14
N ASP A 372 6.59 -15.81 15.37
CA ASP A 372 6.28 -14.46 15.85
C ASP A 372 5.15 -13.85 15.00
N TYR A 373 4.73 -12.63 15.35
CA TYR A 373 3.73 -11.88 14.62
C TYR A 373 4.37 -10.98 13.57
N LEU A 374 3.79 -11.01 12.37
CA LEU A 374 4.04 -10.02 11.34
C LEU A 374 3.21 -8.77 11.57
N ALA A 375 1.94 -8.96 11.92
CA ALA A 375 1.01 -7.88 12.24
C ALA A 375 0.04 -8.37 13.31
N ARG A 376 -0.16 -7.55 14.35
CA ARG A 376 -1.10 -7.85 15.44
C ARG A 376 -2.34 -7.00 15.27
N ALA A 377 -3.50 -7.62 15.39
CA ALA A 377 -4.77 -6.90 15.38
C ALA A 377 -4.85 -5.97 16.60
N GLU A 378 -5.21 -4.71 16.35
CA GLU A 378 -5.50 -3.72 17.36
C GLU A 378 -7.02 -3.43 17.39
N GLU A 379 -7.52 -2.89 18.50
CA GLU A 379 -8.84 -2.25 18.51
C GLU A 379 -8.64 -0.81 18.02
N ILE A 380 -9.26 -0.48 16.89
CA ILE A 380 -9.14 0.83 16.26
C ILE A 380 -10.48 1.54 16.20
N ILE A 381 -10.43 2.87 16.27
CA ILE A 381 -11.60 3.69 16.01
C ILE A 381 -11.76 3.79 14.50
N VAL A 382 -12.84 3.22 13.96
CA VAL A 382 -13.18 3.40 12.55
C VAL A 382 -14.10 4.60 12.45
N ASN A 383 -13.55 5.71 11.98
CA ASN A 383 -14.32 6.89 11.71
C ASN A 383 -14.97 6.80 10.32
N ARG A 384 -16.30 6.70 10.28
CA ARG A 384 -17.07 6.80 9.04
C ARG A 384 -17.70 8.20 8.93
N GLN A 385 -16.88 9.24 9.00
CA GLN A 385 -17.34 10.64 8.96
C GLN A 385 -17.77 11.07 7.55
N GLY A 386 -18.84 11.86 7.45
CA GLY A 386 -19.38 12.41 6.18
C GLY A 386 -20.89 12.27 6.06
N THR A 387 -21.40 11.93 4.86
CA THR A 387 -22.82 11.57 4.59
C THR A 387 -23.44 10.63 5.64
N TRP A 388 -22.58 9.88 6.31
CA TRP A 388 -22.84 8.81 7.26
C TRP A 388 -22.98 9.25 8.72
N ASP A 389 -22.66 10.51 9.04
CA ASP A 389 -22.87 11.09 10.38
C ASP A 389 -24.34 10.96 10.83
N LYS A 390 -25.28 10.94 9.86
CA LYS A 390 -26.71 10.71 10.11
C LYS A 390 -27.09 9.24 10.38
N ARG A 391 -26.29 8.25 9.97
CA ARG A 391 -26.61 6.82 10.11
C ARG A 391 -26.15 6.25 11.46
N TYR A 392 -25.07 6.79 12.00
CA TYR A 392 -24.56 6.44 13.34
C TYR A 392 -24.77 7.56 14.37
N GLU A 393 -25.41 8.67 14.01
CA GLU A 393 -25.69 9.80 14.92
C GLU A 393 -24.40 10.34 15.59
N GLY A 394 -23.28 10.40 14.87
CA GLY A 394 -21.97 10.79 15.42
C GLY A 394 -21.30 9.74 16.34
N LYS A 395 -21.77 8.48 16.36
CA LYS A 395 -21.17 7.44 17.22
C LYS A 395 -19.87 6.89 16.62
N LEU A 396 -18.84 6.87 17.46
CA LEU A 396 -17.57 6.18 17.20
C LEU A 396 -17.75 4.68 17.42
N VAL A 397 -17.27 3.88 16.46
CA VAL A 397 -17.34 2.43 16.55
C VAL A 397 -15.92 1.91 16.77
N PRO A 398 -15.57 1.45 17.98
CA PRO A 398 -14.38 0.63 18.13
C PRO A 398 -14.59 -0.67 17.34
N MET A 399 -13.64 -0.97 16.47
CA MET A 399 -13.61 -2.22 15.71
C MET A 399 -12.28 -2.90 15.97
N VAL A 400 -12.33 -4.20 16.19
CA VAL A 400 -11.11 -4.99 16.16
C VAL A 400 -10.68 -5.16 14.71
N GLU A 401 -9.39 -5.03 14.44
CA GLU A 401 -8.87 -5.27 13.11
C GLU A 401 -9.09 -6.71 12.64
N GLU A 402 -9.56 -6.82 11.40
CA GLU A 402 -9.74 -8.08 10.71
C GLU A 402 -8.67 -8.18 9.61
N MET A 403 -7.58 -8.87 9.92
CA MET A 403 -6.54 -9.20 8.94
C MET A 403 -6.84 -10.57 8.34
N TRP A 404 -6.83 -10.65 7.02
CA TRP A 404 -7.14 -11.87 6.28
C TRP A 404 -5.88 -12.60 5.80
N ARG A 405 -6.13 -13.73 5.18
CA ARG A 405 -5.17 -14.74 4.72
C ARG A 405 -3.93 -14.12 4.06
N PRO A 406 -2.72 -14.38 4.58
CA PRO A 406 -1.50 -13.92 3.94
C PRO A 406 -1.14 -14.81 2.75
N VAL A 407 -0.48 -14.23 1.75
CA VAL A 407 0.24 -14.94 0.70
C VAL A 407 1.73 -14.59 0.76
N LEU A 408 2.57 -15.51 0.30
CA LEU A 408 4.03 -15.32 0.22
C LEU A 408 4.50 -15.41 -1.23
N PHE A 409 5.36 -14.49 -1.66
CA PHE A 409 5.99 -14.48 -2.99
C PHE A 409 7.46 -14.02 -2.94
N ARG A 410 8.21 -14.25 -4.02
CA ARG A 410 9.59 -13.75 -4.18
C ARG A 410 9.67 -12.67 -5.25
N ASP A 411 10.39 -11.61 -4.95
CA ASP A 411 10.74 -10.59 -5.94
C ASP A 411 11.89 -11.03 -6.86
N ARG A 412 12.21 -10.20 -7.87
CA ARG A 412 13.28 -10.46 -8.85
C ARG A 412 14.68 -10.66 -8.24
N HIS A 413 14.89 -10.22 -7.00
CA HIS A 413 16.16 -10.32 -6.28
C HIS A 413 16.21 -11.51 -5.32
N GLY A 414 15.13 -12.31 -5.30
CA GLY A 414 14.96 -13.47 -4.42
C GLY A 414 14.50 -13.13 -3.01
N VAL A 415 14.17 -11.86 -2.71
CA VAL A 415 13.69 -11.49 -1.37
C VAL A 415 12.23 -11.92 -1.24
N ALA A 416 11.91 -12.57 -0.12
CA ALA A 416 10.55 -13.03 0.16
C ALA A 416 9.69 -11.89 0.73
N TRP A 417 8.44 -11.87 0.32
CA TRP A 417 7.43 -10.90 0.74
C TRP A 417 6.20 -11.61 1.26
N ALA A 418 5.55 -11.03 2.26
CA ALA A 418 4.20 -11.36 2.68
C ALA A 418 3.24 -10.24 2.26
N LEU A 419 2.01 -10.61 1.87
CA LEU A 419 0.92 -9.70 1.52
C LEU A 419 -0.39 -10.19 2.16
N TRP A 420 -1.17 -9.28 2.73
CA TRP A 420 -2.49 -9.58 3.30
C TRP A 420 -3.43 -8.39 3.19
N GLN A 421 -4.73 -8.65 3.29
CA GLN A 421 -5.74 -7.59 3.39
C GLN A 421 -6.14 -7.34 4.84
N ASN A 422 -6.39 -6.09 5.19
CA ASN A 422 -7.02 -5.68 6.43
C ASN A 422 -8.34 -5.00 6.09
N THR A 423 -9.46 -5.69 6.32
CA THR A 423 -10.79 -5.22 5.91
C THR A 423 -11.28 -4.07 6.78
N THR A 424 -10.89 -4.03 8.05
CA THR A 424 -11.23 -2.94 8.97
C THR A 424 -10.56 -1.62 8.53
N ARG A 425 -9.29 -1.67 8.14
CA ARG A 425 -8.55 -0.51 7.59
C ARG A 425 -8.81 -0.25 6.11
N ARG A 426 -9.49 -1.18 5.43
CA ARG A 426 -9.78 -1.13 3.99
C ARG A 426 -8.54 -1.06 3.11
N TRP A 427 -7.45 -1.69 3.53
CA TRP A 427 -6.16 -1.57 2.86
C TRP A 427 -5.43 -2.92 2.83
N ALA A 428 -4.64 -3.16 1.79
CA ALA A 428 -3.73 -4.30 1.72
C ALA A 428 -2.32 -3.89 2.14
N TYR A 429 -1.67 -4.74 2.92
CA TYR A 429 -0.36 -4.51 3.52
C TYR A 429 0.62 -5.57 3.08
N SER A 430 1.90 -5.20 3.03
CA SER A 430 2.99 -6.10 2.72
C SER A 430 4.18 -5.91 3.64
N ALA A 431 5.06 -6.89 3.73
CA ALA A 431 6.31 -6.81 4.47
C ALA A 431 7.35 -7.77 3.87
N ARG A 432 8.63 -7.42 3.97
CA ARG A 432 9.75 -8.19 3.40
C ARG A 432 10.48 -8.98 4.45
N TRP A 433 10.83 -10.23 4.15
CA TRP A 433 11.74 -11.04 4.94
C TRP A 433 13.17 -10.56 4.70
N LEU A 434 13.83 -10.02 5.74
CA LEU A 434 15.17 -9.48 5.64
C LEU A 434 16.24 -10.43 6.23
N GLY A 435 15.97 -11.73 6.21
CA GLY A 435 16.90 -12.81 6.58
C GLY A 435 16.71 -13.37 8.00
N GLU A 436 16.45 -12.51 8.98
CA GLU A 436 16.22 -12.92 10.38
C GLU A 436 14.77 -12.69 10.85
N SER A 437 14.14 -11.64 10.34
CA SER A 437 12.76 -11.28 10.62
C SER A 437 12.15 -10.55 9.42
N PHE A 438 10.85 -10.29 9.47
CA PHE A 438 10.24 -9.31 8.59
C PHE A 438 10.68 -7.88 8.96
N GLY A 439 10.79 -7.03 7.95
CA GLY A 439 11.01 -5.58 8.09
C GLY A 439 9.73 -4.82 8.42
N GLU A 440 9.70 -3.52 8.10
CA GLU A 440 8.51 -2.69 8.30
C GLU A 440 7.31 -3.21 7.50
N VAL A 441 6.12 -2.97 8.05
CA VAL A 441 4.87 -3.19 7.34
C VAL A 441 4.60 -1.98 6.45
N HIS A 442 4.39 -2.25 5.17
CA HIS A 442 4.14 -1.25 4.14
C HIS A 442 2.68 -1.32 3.67
N GLU A 443 2.01 -0.17 3.61
CA GLU A 443 0.82 -0.03 2.78
C GLU A 443 1.15 -0.42 1.33
N CYS A 444 0.36 -1.34 0.76
CA CYS A 444 0.51 -1.78 -0.62
C CYS A 444 -0.53 -1.11 -1.52
N ARG A 445 -1.82 -1.25 -1.20
CA ARG A 445 -2.92 -0.71 -2.02
C ARG A 445 -4.20 -0.50 -1.21
N GLY A 446 -4.90 0.59 -1.48
CA GLY A 446 -6.21 0.91 -0.94
C GLY A 446 -6.57 2.38 -1.20
N PRO A 447 -7.65 2.90 -0.58
CA PRO A 447 -8.62 2.16 0.21
C PRO A 447 -9.61 1.43 -0.71
N PHE A 448 -9.89 0.17 -0.40
CA PHE A 448 -10.87 -0.62 -1.14
C PHE A 448 -12.29 -0.37 -0.65
N CYS A 449 -13.28 -0.23 -1.53
CA CYS A 449 -14.69 -0.28 -1.15
C CYS A 449 -15.10 -1.74 -0.91
N ALA A 450 -15.69 -2.04 0.25
CA ALA A 450 -16.05 -3.41 0.66
C ALA A 450 -14.94 -4.45 0.36
N PRO A 451 -13.72 -4.30 0.92
CA PRO A 451 -12.64 -5.27 0.74
C PRO A 451 -13.13 -6.66 1.12
N GLY A 452 -12.81 -7.65 0.30
CA GLY A 452 -13.08 -9.04 0.60
C GLY A 452 -11.86 -9.75 1.19
N GLN A 453 -12.01 -11.04 1.44
CA GLN A 453 -11.04 -11.80 2.22
C GLN A 453 -9.74 -12.14 1.47
N PRO A 454 -9.76 -12.64 0.22
CA PRO A 454 -8.54 -13.15 -0.41
C PRO A 454 -7.68 -12.04 -1.04
N VAL A 455 -6.38 -12.27 -1.04
CA VAL A 455 -5.39 -11.63 -1.92
C VAL A 455 -4.60 -12.70 -2.63
N SER A 456 -3.96 -12.34 -3.74
CA SER A 456 -2.96 -13.20 -4.38
C SER A 456 -1.85 -12.36 -4.99
N ALA A 457 -0.73 -13.00 -5.29
CA ALA A 457 0.43 -12.39 -5.92
C ALA A 457 1.13 -13.42 -6.80
N GLU A 458 1.83 -12.96 -7.82
CA GLU A 458 2.72 -13.81 -8.60
C GLU A 458 3.72 -14.46 -7.64
N LYS A 459 3.73 -15.79 -7.59
CA LYS A 459 4.53 -16.52 -6.59
C LYS A 459 6.03 -16.25 -6.75
N LEU A 460 6.49 -16.16 -7.99
CA LEU A 460 7.89 -16.00 -8.37
C LEU A 460 8.00 -14.96 -9.49
N MET A 461 8.47 -13.77 -9.15
CA MET A 461 8.74 -12.72 -10.13
C MET A 461 9.93 -13.10 -11.04
N PRO A 462 9.85 -12.94 -12.36
CA PRO A 462 10.98 -13.14 -13.25
C PRO A 462 12.16 -12.21 -12.92
N PRO A 463 13.43 -12.67 -12.98
CA PRO A 463 14.60 -11.85 -12.63
C PRO A 463 14.78 -10.57 -13.45
N ASP A 464 14.26 -10.55 -14.68
CA ASP A 464 14.34 -9.45 -15.64
C ASP A 464 13.13 -8.50 -15.60
N ALA A 465 12.06 -8.88 -14.89
CA ALA A 465 10.87 -8.06 -14.73
C ALA A 465 11.13 -6.80 -13.90
N ALA A 466 10.35 -5.74 -14.18
CA ALA A 466 10.37 -4.49 -13.40
C ALA A 466 9.23 -4.40 -12.37
N ASP A 467 8.15 -5.16 -12.58
CA ASP A 467 6.98 -5.20 -11.72
C ASP A 467 6.46 -6.62 -11.48
N LEU A 468 5.86 -6.77 -10.30
CA LEU A 468 5.16 -7.95 -9.80
C LEU A 468 3.65 -7.73 -9.91
N GLY A 469 2.91 -8.76 -10.29
CA GLY A 469 1.45 -8.72 -10.41
C GLY A 469 0.76 -9.13 -9.12
N LEU A 470 -0.28 -8.39 -8.76
CA LEU A 470 -1.06 -8.55 -7.54
C LEU A 470 -2.54 -8.67 -7.88
N LEU A 471 -3.24 -9.49 -7.09
CA LEU A 471 -4.70 -9.61 -7.13
C LEU A 471 -5.29 -9.24 -5.78
N PHE A 472 -6.21 -8.30 -5.81
CA PHE A 472 -7.04 -7.94 -4.67
C PHE A 472 -8.49 -8.29 -4.97
N PHE A 473 -9.28 -8.43 -3.92
CA PHE A 473 -10.70 -8.66 -4.05
C PHE A 473 -11.46 -7.63 -3.23
N ALA A 474 -12.30 -6.82 -3.89
CA ALA A 474 -13.04 -5.75 -3.25
C ALA A 474 -14.35 -5.49 -4.00
N ALA A 475 -15.42 -5.19 -3.28
CA ALA A 475 -16.76 -4.96 -3.83
C ALA A 475 -17.15 -6.03 -4.87
N GLN A 476 -16.93 -7.32 -4.58
CA GLN A 476 -17.27 -8.41 -5.51
C GLN A 476 -16.53 -8.37 -6.85
N ARG A 477 -15.37 -7.72 -6.90
CA ARG A 477 -14.50 -7.59 -8.08
C ARG A 477 -13.09 -8.04 -7.78
N VAL A 478 -12.46 -8.64 -8.77
CA VAL A 478 -11.01 -8.85 -8.76
C VAL A 478 -10.35 -7.58 -9.31
N ILE A 479 -9.35 -7.09 -8.60
CA ILE A 479 -8.53 -5.94 -8.97
C ILE A 479 -7.13 -6.45 -9.29
N PHE A 480 -6.64 -6.14 -10.47
CA PHE A 480 -5.26 -6.44 -10.87
C PHE A 480 -4.41 -5.18 -10.77
N ASP A 481 -3.36 -5.24 -9.95
CA ASP A 481 -2.40 -4.15 -9.77
C ASP A 481 -0.97 -4.65 -9.96
N ARG A 482 -0.03 -3.71 -10.05
CA ARG A 482 1.40 -3.97 -10.23
C ARG A 482 2.20 -3.27 -9.15
N MET A 483 3.10 -4.01 -8.52
CA MET A 483 4.07 -3.44 -7.58
C MET A 483 5.43 -3.35 -8.27
N LYS A 484 6.01 -2.14 -8.33
CA LYS A 484 7.38 -1.93 -8.82
C LYS A 484 8.40 -2.45 -7.80
N VAL A 485 9.34 -3.25 -8.27
CA VAL A 485 10.49 -3.71 -7.47
C VAL A 485 11.74 -2.98 -7.95
N PRO A 486 12.44 -2.22 -7.09
CA PRO A 486 13.56 -1.40 -7.53
C PRO A 486 14.75 -2.25 -7.97
N ALA A 487 15.60 -1.68 -8.81
CA ALA A 487 16.93 -2.20 -9.13
C ALA A 487 17.99 -1.17 -8.71
N LEU A 488 19.23 -1.64 -8.53
CA LEU A 488 20.41 -0.80 -8.32
C LEU A 488 21.40 -1.01 -9.47
N SER A 489 22.03 0.07 -9.93
CA SER A 489 23.03 0.02 -10.99
C SER A 489 24.14 1.03 -10.74
N LEU A 490 25.40 0.63 -10.95
CA LEU A 490 26.54 1.57 -10.96
C LEU A 490 26.52 2.51 -12.17
N ALA A 491 25.69 2.25 -13.18
CA ALA A 491 25.54 3.17 -14.31
C ALA A 491 24.81 4.47 -13.92
N GLU A 492 24.10 4.47 -12.80
CA GLU A 492 23.28 5.59 -12.33
C GLU A 492 24.03 6.40 -11.27
N ASP A 493 23.99 7.73 -11.37
CA ASP A 493 24.31 8.61 -10.25
C ASP A 493 23.05 8.72 -9.37
N ARG A 494 22.92 7.80 -8.41
CA ARG A 494 21.73 7.65 -7.58
C ARG A 494 22.08 7.67 -6.10
N GLU A 495 21.35 8.51 -5.36
CA GLU A 495 21.28 8.46 -3.89
C GLU A 495 20.19 7.47 -3.47
N VAL A 496 20.52 6.56 -2.56
CA VAL A 496 19.60 5.58 -1.98
C VAL A 496 19.17 6.05 -0.61
N LEU A 497 17.94 6.53 -0.52
CA LEU A 497 17.29 6.91 0.74
C LEU A 497 16.59 5.69 1.35
N PHE A 498 16.81 5.41 2.64
CA PHE A 498 16.11 4.32 3.32
C PHE A 498 14.66 4.73 3.70
N LEU A 499 13.83 5.22 2.79
CA LEU A 499 12.46 5.64 3.15
C LEU A 499 11.48 4.47 3.26
N ASP A 500 11.53 3.56 2.29
CA ASP A 500 10.77 2.30 2.25
C ASP A 500 11.68 1.06 2.38
N SER A 501 13.01 1.27 2.43
CA SER A 501 14.04 0.23 2.55
C SER A 501 14.00 -0.86 1.46
N LEU A 502 13.43 -0.58 0.28
CA LEU A 502 13.32 -1.59 -0.79
C LEU A 502 14.67 -1.94 -1.45
N GLU A 503 15.69 -1.08 -1.33
CA GLU A 503 17.08 -1.36 -1.74
C GLU A 503 17.82 -2.31 -0.78
N VAL A 504 17.23 -2.64 0.37
CA VAL A 504 17.82 -3.55 1.36
C VAL A 504 17.37 -4.98 1.08
N GLY A 505 18.31 -5.92 1.00
CA GLY A 505 18.02 -7.34 0.82
C GLY A 505 18.09 -8.15 2.12
N ARG A 506 18.91 -7.72 3.09
CA ARG A 506 19.10 -8.40 4.36
C ARG A 506 19.47 -7.43 5.48
N VAL A 507 19.00 -7.68 6.69
CA VAL A 507 19.37 -6.96 7.91
C VAL A 507 19.59 -7.96 9.04
N ALA A 508 20.63 -7.72 9.85
CA ALA A 508 20.90 -8.48 11.07
C ALA A 508 21.36 -7.54 12.18
N GLY A 509 20.74 -7.59 13.37
CA GLY A 509 21.13 -6.78 14.53
C GLY A 509 21.00 -5.25 14.38
N LEU A 510 20.31 -4.76 13.35
CA LEU A 510 20.01 -3.33 13.16
C LEU A 510 18.52 -3.06 13.30
N GLN A 511 18.19 -1.83 13.67
CA GLN A 511 16.83 -1.29 13.62
C GLN A 511 16.73 -0.15 12.61
N PHE A 512 15.55 0.00 12.02
CA PHE A 512 15.20 1.05 11.09
C PHE A 512 14.37 2.15 11.77
N VAL A 513 14.83 3.40 11.72
CA VAL A 513 14.36 4.49 12.60
C VAL A 513 13.94 5.71 11.79
N LEU A 514 12.79 6.32 12.14
CA LEU A 514 12.41 7.66 11.67
C LEU A 514 13.24 8.71 12.41
N ASN A 515 13.77 9.69 11.69
CA ASN A 515 14.46 10.84 12.29
C ASN A 515 13.54 12.08 12.23
N PRO A 516 12.92 12.49 13.34
CA PRO A 516 12.09 13.69 13.36
C PRO A 516 12.92 14.95 13.16
N MET A 517 12.29 15.99 12.61
CA MET A 517 12.91 17.31 12.54
C MET A 517 13.03 17.94 13.93
N ALA A 518 14.12 18.68 14.15
CA ALA A 518 14.35 19.43 15.38
C ALA A 518 13.75 20.84 15.28
N LYS A 519 12.79 21.16 16.15
CA LYS A 519 12.25 22.53 16.29
C LYS A 519 13.31 23.48 16.83
N HIS A 520 13.40 24.66 16.24
CA HIS A 520 14.35 25.68 16.67
C HIS A 520 13.93 26.28 18.04
N PRO A 521 14.87 26.49 18.99
CA PRO A 521 14.56 27.04 20.31
C PRO A 521 13.94 28.44 20.30
N ALA A 522 14.19 29.24 19.26
CA ALA A 522 13.63 30.59 19.09
C ALA A 522 12.21 30.61 18.51
N ASN A 523 11.55 29.47 18.37
CA ASN A 523 10.19 29.40 17.83
C ASN A 523 9.17 30.11 18.75
N PRO A 524 8.16 30.80 18.19
CA PRO A 524 7.95 31.05 16.76
C PRO A 524 8.92 32.12 16.22
N VAL A 525 9.47 31.90 15.02
CA VAL A 525 10.42 32.83 14.36
C VAL A 525 9.73 34.00 13.65
N LEU A 526 8.43 33.89 13.35
CA LEU A 526 7.60 35.02 12.92
C LEU A 526 6.22 34.94 13.55
N SER A 527 5.76 36.07 14.11
CA SER A 527 4.45 36.23 14.74
C SER A 527 3.62 37.33 14.04
N PRO A 528 2.30 37.38 14.29
CA PRO A 528 1.45 38.50 13.87
C PRO A 528 2.04 39.86 14.24
N GLY A 529 1.73 40.88 13.43
CA GLY A 529 2.17 42.24 13.66
C GLY A 529 1.44 42.91 14.82
N PRO A 530 1.83 44.14 15.19
CA PRO A 530 1.08 44.95 16.16
C PRO A 530 -0.37 45.16 15.72
N LEU A 531 -1.29 45.33 16.67
CA LEU A 531 -2.70 45.63 16.40
C LEU A 531 -2.85 46.80 15.42
N GLY A 532 -3.70 46.63 14.39
CA GLY A 532 -3.93 47.58 13.32
C GLY A 532 -3.00 47.43 12.11
N SER A 533 -1.98 46.56 12.17
CA SER A 533 -1.17 46.22 11.00
C SER A 533 -1.90 45.25 10.06
N LYS A 534 -1.45 45.18 8.80
CA LYS A 534 -2.05 44.30 7.78
C LYS A 534 -2.06 42.83 8.17
N ASP A 535 -1.18 42.42 9.08
CA ASP A 535 -0.97 41.04 9.52
C ASP A 535 -1.10 40.87 11.04
N ASP A 536 -1.95 41.68 11.68
CA ASP A 536 -2.16 41.71 13.14
C ASP A 536 -2.96 40.53 13.72
N ARG A 537 -3.42 39.61 12.86
CA ARG A 537 -4.22 38.45 13.26
C ARG A 537 -3.52 37.13 12.98
N HIS A 538 -3.12 36.89 11.74
CA HIS A 538 -2.48 35.64 11.34
C HIS A 538 -1.30 35.91 10.41
N VAL A 539 -0.20 35.19 10.61
CA VAL A 539 0.87 35.02 9.62
C VAL A 539 0.96 33.55 9.27
N PHE A 540 1.01 33.23 7.98
CA PHE A 540 1.00 31.86 7.51
C PHE A 540 2.10 31.65 6.49
N THR A 541 2.84 30.57 6.66
CA THR A 541 4.02 30.29 5.85
C THR A 541 3.66 30.16 4.37
N GLY A 542 4.53 30.72 3.53
CA GLY A 542 4.45 30.59 2.08
C GLY A 542 5.74 29.96 1.54
N ARG A 543 6.68 30.80 1.12
CA ARG A 543 7.96 30.38 0.51
C ARG A 543 9.11 31.05 1.23
N VAL A 544 10.22 30.36 1.43
CA VAL A 544 11.49 30.97 1.82
C VAL A 544 12.50 30.76 0.69
N ALA A 545 13.37 31.73 0.47
CA ALA A 545 14.50 31.58 -0.42
C ALA A 545 15.73 32.30 0.13
N LYS A 546 16.91 31.71 -0.04
CA LYS A 546 18.19 32.38 0.17
C LYS A 546 18.54 33.21 -1.07
N ARG A 547 18.91 34.48 -0.86
CA ARG A 547 19.27 35.46 -1.89
C ARG A 547 20.51 36.21 -1.40
N GLY A 548 21.67 35.90 -1.99
CA GLY A 548 22.95 36.38 -1.48
C GLY A 548 23.21 35.88 -0.06
N ASP A 549 23.49 36.81 0.85
CA ASP A 549 23.73 36.59 2.28
C ASP A 549 22.45 36.58 3.13
N LYS A 550 21.27 36.78 2.55
CA LYS A 550 19.99 36.90 3.29
C LYS A 550 18.96 35.85 2.89
N TYR A 551 17.97 35.68 3.74
CA TYR A 551 16.76 34.92 3.50
C TYR A 551 15.60 35.89 3.27
N VAL A 552 14.73 35.55 2.32
CA VAL A 552 13.47 36.24 2.06
C VAL A 552 12.33 35.25 2.26
N LEU A 553 11.35 35.64 3.06
CA LEU A 553 10.12 34.90 3.34
C LEU A 553 8.95 35.64 2.70
N TRP A 554 8.23 34.94 1.84
CA TRP A 554 6.90 35.30 1.39
C TRP A 554 5.89 34.62 2.28
N TYR A 555 4.98 35.38 2.86
CA TYR A 555 3.95 34.85 3.75
C TYR A 555 2.57 35.40 3.39
N SER A 556 1.56 34.63 3.75
CA SER A 556 0.16 35.04 3.69
C SER A 556 -0.25 35.61 5.05
N HIS A 557 -1.20 36.53 5.05
CA HIS A 557 -1.63 37.19 6.28
C HIS A 557 -3.13 37.45 6.33
N GLN A 558 -3.61 37.71 7.55
CA GLN A 558 -4.93 38.27 7.83
C GLN A 558 -4.80 39.37 8.88
N SER A 559 -5.80 40.24 8.92
CA SER A 559 -5.96 41.20 10.00
C SER A 559 -7.28 41.01 10.76
N TRP A 560 -7.44 41.69 11.89
CA TRP A 560 -8.73 41.78 12.57
C TRP A 560 -9.74 42.65 11.82
N ALA A 561 -9.27 43.61 11.03
CA ALA A 561 -10.10 44.48 10.21
C ALA A 561 -10.59 43.81 8.91
N ASP A 562 -9.78 42.91 8.36
CA ASP A 562 -10.09 42.12 7.17
C ASP A 562 -9.69 40.65 7.40
N SER A 563 -10.70 39.79 7.52
CA SER A 563 -10.55 38.35 7.73
C SER A 563 -10.27 37.55 6.46
N GLU A 564 -10.12 38.19 5.30
CA GLU A 564 -9.67 37.51 4.09
C GLU A 564 -8.16 37.24 4.14
N TRP A 565 -7.76 36.07 3.62
CA TRP A 565 -6.34 35.79 3.41
C TRP A 565 -5.80 36.63 2.26
N LYS A 566 -4.76 37.42 2.55
CA LYS A 566 -3.96 38.12 1.54
C LYS A 566 -2.61 37.43 1.38
N THR A 567 -2.07 37.44 0.16
CA THR A 567 -0.78 36.84 -0.17
C THR A 567 0.24 37.92 -0.53
N GLY A 568 1.53 37.58 -0.54
CA GLY A 568 2.59 38.46 -1.05
C GLY A 568 3.24 39.38 -0.03
N ALA A 569 2.99 39.22 1.28
CA ALA A 569 3.75 39.93 2.30
C ALA A 569 5.17 39.37 2.41
N LEU A 570 6.11 40.21 2.84
CA LEU A 570 7.55 39.94 2.82
C LEU A 570 8.18 40.13 4.19
N ALA A 571 9.10 39.23 4.53
CA ALA A 571 10.04 39.41 5.62
C ALA A 571 11.44 39.01 5.17
N VAL A 572 12.47 39.62 5.76
CA VAL A 572 13.87 39.31 5.47
C VAL A 572 14.66 39.02 6.74
N SER A 573 15.69 38.19 6.60
CA SER A 573 16.54 37.76 7.71
C SER A 573 17.98 37.52 7.23
N SER A 574 18.98 37.80 8.08
CA SER A 574 20.40 37.47 7.79
C SER A 574 20.80 36.06 8.23
N ASP A 575 20.08 35.48 9.20
CA ASP A 575 20.37 34.15 9.78
C ASP A 575 19.26 33.12 9.53
N GLY A 576 18.14 33.57 8.96
CA GLY A 576 16.94 32.78 8.74
C GLY A 576 16.16 32.50 10.02
N VAL A 577 16.44 33.18 11.13
CA VAL A 577 15.79 33.01 12.44
C VAL A 577 15.16 34.32 12.88
N ALA A 578 15.92 35.41 12.88
CA ALA A 578 15.41 36.73 13.22
C ALA A 578 14.85 37.42 11.96
N TRP A 579 13.53 37.55 11.89
CA TRP A 579 12.85 38.10 10.72
C TRP A 579 12.41 39.55 10.92
N ARG A 580 12.64 40.38 9.90
CA ARG A 580 12.13 41.74 9.80
C ARG A 580 11.13 41.84 8.65
N LYS A 581 9.88 42.17 8.98
CA LYS A 581 8.82 42.41 7.99
C LYS A 581 9.15 43.66 7.15
N VAL A 582 8.87 43.60 5.85
CA VAL A 582 9.13 44.68 4.89
C VAL A 582 7.95 44.87 3.96
N ASP A 583 7.70 46.11 3.54
CA ASP A 583 6.60 46.42 2.61
C ASP A 583 6.97 46.26 1.14
N ALA A 584 8.26 46.23 0.83
CA ALA A 584 8.78 46.06 -0.51
C ALA A 584 10.03 45.18 -0.53
N TRP A 585 10.35 44.67 -1.72
CA TRP A 585 11.59 43.93 -1.97
C TRP A 585 12.81 44.80 -1.65
N PRO A 586 13.77 44.34 -0.82
CA PRO A 586 14.97 45.12 -0.53
C PRO A 586 15.80 45.41 -1.78
N GLU A 587 16.17 46.67 -1.98
CA GLU A 587 16.89 47.13 -3.18
C GLU A 587 18.28 46.48 -3.34
N ASP A 588 18.91 46.12 -2.22
CA ASP A 588 20.21 45.48 -2.14
C ASP A 588 20.18 43.98 -2.45
N LEU A 589 18.99 43.37 -2.50
CA LEU A 589 18.86 41.96 -2.80
C LEU A 589 18.68 41.72 -4.30
N PRO A 590 19.47 40.81 -4.90
CA PRO A 590 19.28 40.44 -6.29
C PRO A 590 17.85 39.92 -6.45
N ARG A 591 17.06 40.63 -7.25
CA ARG A 591 15.67 40.25 -7.52
C ARG A 591 15.59 38.87 -8.18
N GLY A 592 16.63 38.51 -8.95
CA GLY A 592 16.56 37.39 -9.89
C GLY A 592 15.52 37.71 -10.95
N ASP A 593 15.85 37.41 -12.20
CA ASP A 593 14.91 37.29 -13.30
C ASP A 593 13.73 36.41 -12.88
N GLY A 594 12.59 37.04 -12.56
CA GLY A 594 11.41 36.42 -11.97
C GLY A 594 10.65 35.45 -12.89
N LEU A 595 11.35 34.66 -13.68
CA LEU A 595 10.85 33.44 -14.28
C LEU A 595 11.85 32.32 -13.98
N PRO A 596 11.44 31.24 -13.33
CA PRO A 596 12.28 30.06 -13.17
C PRO A 596 12.78 29.54 -14.51
N ALA A 597 13.93 28.87 -14.48
CA ALA A 597 14.51 28.24 -15.66
C ALA A 597 13.45 27.34 -16.33
N PRO A 598 13.37 27.28 -17.67
CA PRO A 598 12.38 26.48 -18.39
C PRO A 598 12.39 24.96 -18.10
N THR A 599 13.34 24.51 -17.28
CA THR A 599 13.65 23.12 -16.94
C THR A 599 13.35 22.77 -15.48
N ASP A 600 12.86 23.71 -14.67
CA ASP A 600 12.47 23.43 -13.29
C ASP A 600 11.07 22.77 -13.27
N PRO A 601 10.92 21.55 -12.71
CA PRO A 601 9.61 20.96 -12.55
C PRO A 601 8.79 21.87 -11.63
N VAL A 602 7.65 22.33 -12.15
CA VAL A 602 6.58 23.14 -11.50
C VAL A 602 6.51 24.63 -11.86
N VAL A 603 7.31 25.19 -12.77
CA VAL A 603 7.00 26.54 -13.28
C VAL A 603 7.27 26.72 -14.78
N ARG A 604 6.61 25.89 -15.57
CA ARG A 604 5.77 26.45 -16.62
C ARG A 604 4.34 26.26 -16.14
N GLY A 605 3.60 27.33 -15.89
CA GLY A 605 2.16 27.24 -15.55
C GLY A 605 1.30 26.77 -16.73
N TYR A 606 1.92 26.09 -17.68
CA TYR A 606 1.43 25.64 -18.97
C TYR A 606 2.40 24.63 -19.58
N PHE A 607 1.91 23.85 -20.53
CA PHE A 607 2.56 22.70 -21.14
C PHE A 607 2.61 22.91 -22.65
N ASP A 608 3.59 22.31 -23.33
CA ASP A 608 3.53 22.20 -24.80
C ASP A 608 2.34 21.30 -25.17
N ASN A 609 1.53 21.75 -26.12
CA ASN A 609 0.39 20.97 -26.61
C ASN A 609 0.92 19.82 -27.49
N PRO A 610 0.58 18.56 -27.18
CA PRO A 610 1.02 17.41 -27.99
C PRO A 610 0.47 17.45 -29.42
N ASP A 611 -0.66 18.13 -29.65
CA ASP A 611 -1.15 18.43 -30.98
C ASP A 611 -0.50 19.71 -31.53
N SER A 612 0.47 19.54 -32.42
CA SER A 612 1.20 20.63 -33.08
C SER A 612 0.56 21.10 -34.39
N SER A 613 -0.65 20.67 -34.72
CA SER A 613 -1.32 21.03 -35.98
C SER A 613 -1.70 22.51 -36.07
N ASP A 614 -1.91 23.15 -34.92
CA ASP A 614 -2.27 24.57 -34.79
C ASP A 614 -1.25 25.32 -33.93
N ALA A 615 -0.40 26.13 -34.59
CA ALA A 615 0.63 26.92 -33.92
C ALA A 615 0.06 27.96 -32.94
N SER A 616 -1.22 28.33 -33.06
CA SER A 616 -1.90 29.22 -32.10
C SER A 616 -2.15 28.53 -30.75
N LYS A 617 -2.15 27.19 -30.73
CA LYS A 617 -2.38 26.36 -29.56
C LYS A 617 -1.12 25.68 -29.04
N ARG A 618 0.04 26.25 -29.35
CA ARG A 618 1.35 25.68 -29.00
C ARG A 618 1.48 25.34 -27.51
N PHE A 619 0.98 26.20 -26.63
CA PHE A 619 0.97 25.99 -25.19
C PHE A 619 -0.46 25.82 -24.67
N MET A 620 -0.61 25.04 -23.61
CA MET A 620 -1.90 24.78 -22.96
C MET A 620 -1.77 24.77 -21.43
N ARG A 621 -2.81 25.20 -20.71
CA ARG A 621 -2.90 25.07 -19.24
C ARG A 621 -4.33 24.91 -18.77
N ILE A 622 -4.52 24.54 -17.51
CA ILE A 622 -5.84 24.61 -16.86
C ILE A 622 -6.03 25.98 -16.23
N HIS A 623 -7.16 26.62 -16.55
CA HIS A 623 -7.60 27.85 -15.92
C HIS A 623 -8.93 27.60 -15.18
N GLU A 624 -9.06 28.18 -13.99
CA GLU A 624 -10.26 28.08 -13.16
C GLU A 624 -11.08 29.37 -13.27
N PHE A 625 -12.38 29.23 -13.47
CA PHE A 625 -13.34 30.33 -13.60
C PHE A 625 -14.43 30.19 -12.54
N GLY A 626 -14.64 31.25 -11.74
CA GLY A 626 -15.67 31.32 -10.69
C GLY A 626 -15.16 31.99 -9.41
N GLU A 627 -16.06 32.46 -8.54
CA GLU A 627 -15.70 33.11 -7.27
C GLU A 627 -15.30 32.11 -6.16
N VAL A 628 -15.66 30.83 -6.29
CA VAL A 628 -15.45 29.82 -5.25
C VAL A 628 -14.33 28.87 -5.65
N TRP A 629 -13.21 28.92 -4.92
CA TRP A 629 -11.95 28.17 -5.16
C TRP A 629 -12.03 26.63 -5.19
N TYR A 630 -13.20 26.04 -4.93
CA TYR A 630 -13.46 24.59 -5.01
C TYR A 630 -14.70 24.23 -5.84
N LYS A 631 -15.41 25.25 -6.36
CA LYS A 631 -16.63 25.12 -7.17
C LYS A 631 -16.58 26.14 -8.30
N GLY A 632 -15.92 25.76 -9.38
CA GLY A 632 -15.78 26.57 -10.59
C GLY A 632 -15.79 25.72 -11.86
N SER A 633 -15.99 26.38 -13.00
CA SER A 633 -15.71 25.76 -14.29
C SER A 633 -14.20 25.77 -14.52
N LYS A 634 -13.64 24.63 -14.93
CA LYS A 634 -12.22 24.49 -15.25
C LYS A 634 -12.10 24.27 -16.75
N ARG A 635 -11.23 25.01 -17.42
CA ARG A 635 -11.04 24.89 -18.87
C ARG A 635 -9.58 24.72 -19.22
N VAL A 636 -9.32 24.00 -20.30
CA VAL A 636 -8.05 24.13 -21.00
C VAL A 636 -8.04 25.51 -21.67
N VAL A 637 -6.97 26.26 -21.52
CA VAL A 637 -6.72 27.51 -22.25
C VAL A 637 -5.42 27.39 -23.03
N TYR A 638 -5.37 27.99 -24.21
CA TYR A 638 -4.29 27.84 -25.18
C TYR A 638 -3.51 29.14 -25.37
N SER A 639 -2.25 29.04 -25.79
CA SER A 639 -1.42 30.21 -26.10
C SER A 639 -0.37 29.89 -27.16
N PRO A 640 -0.10 30.79 -28.13
CA PRO A 640 1.04 30.65 -29.04
C PRO A 640 2.38 30.98 -28.37
N ASP A 641 2.36 31.84 -27.33
CA ASP A 641 3.54 32.51 -26.77
C ASP A 641 3.71 32.36 -25.25
N GLY A 642 2.77 31.68 -24.58
CA GLY A 642 2.74 31.48 -23.13
C GLY A 642 2.30 32.71 -22.34
N ARG A 643 1.88 33.79 -23.02
CA ARG A 643 1.50 35.08 -22.42
C ARG A 643 0.04 35.44 -22.70
N ASN A 644 -0.38 35.29 -23.94
CA ASN A 644 -1.74 35.58 -24.39
C ASN A 644 -2.54 34.28 -24.45
N TRP A 645 -3.61 34.20 -23.67
CA TRP A 645 -4.38 32.96 -23.48
C TRP A 645 -5.77 33.09 -24.08
N SER A 646 -6.19 32.08 -24.85
CA SER A 646 -7.54 31.95 -25.40
C SER A 646 -8.26 30.74 -24.81
N ASP A 647 -9.57 30.86 -24.62
CA ASP A 647 -10.37 29.78 -24.04
C ASP A 647 -10.43 28.54 -24.93
N GLY A 648 -10.49 27.39 -24.27
CA GLY A 648 -10.64 26.07 -24.87
C GLY A 648 -11.75 25.26 -24.20
N PRO A 649 -11.73 23.93 -24.36
CA PRO A 649 -12.78 23.04 -23.85
C PRO A 649 -12.82 23.03 -22.32
N GLU A 650 -14.02 22.75 -21.79
CA GLU A 650 -14.25 22.57 -20.36
C GLU A 650 -13.82 21.17 -19.89
N VAL A 651 -13.16 21.12 -18.74
CA VAL A 651 -12.62 19.90 -18.07
C VAL A 651 -13.09 19.84 -16.62
N SER A 652 -14.40 20.02 -16.39
CA SER A 652 -15.01 20.07 -15.06
C SER A 652 -14.87 18.77 -14.25
N VAL A 653 -14.47 17.64 -14.88
CA VAL A 653 -14.06 16.40 -14.20
C VAL A 653 -13.00 16.63 -13.13
N LEU A 654 -12.15 17.65 -13.29
CA LEU A 654 -11.14 18.04 -12.33
C LEU A 654 -11.70 18.54 -10.98
N ASN A 655 -13.03 18.72 -10.86
CA ASN A 655 -13.70 18.96 -9.58
C ASN A 655 -13.81 17.69 -8.72
N ALA A 656 -13.47 16.52 -9.26
CA ALA A 656 -13.26 15.30 -8.50
C ALA A 656 -12.06 15.42 -7.52
N ILE A 657 -11.12 16.34 -7.80
CA ILE A 657 -10.18 16.85 -6.80
C ILE A 657 -10.81 18.09 -6.17
N PHE A 658 -11.17 17.98 -4.89
CA PHE A 658 -11.90 19.02 -4.16
C PHE A 658 -11.07 20.29 -3.95
N GLU A 659 -9.79 20.15 -3.57
CA GLU A 659 -8.85 21.27 -3.44
C GLU A 659 -7.55 20.93 -4.16
N GLY A 660 -7.03 21.87 -4.95
CA GLY A 660 -5.82 21.67 -5.76
C GLY A 660 -6.08 20.94 -7.08
N GLY A 661 -7.28 21.09 -7.67
CA GLY A 661 -7.68 20.42 -8.92
C GLY A 661 -7.05 21.01 -10.19
N THR A 662 -5.77 21.39 -10.14
CA THR A 662 -4.97 21.86 -11.27
C THR A 662 -3.66 21.06 -11.34
N PRO A 663 -3.10 20.80 -12.54
CA PRO A 663 -1.85 20.06 -12.70
C PRO A 663 -0.75 20.62 -11.81
N ASN A 664 -0.15 19.76 -10.99
CA ASN A 664 0.90 20.17 -10.05
C ASN A 664 2.15 19.29 -10.09
N LEU A 665 2.17 18.26 -10.94
CA LEU A 665 3.37 17.52 -11.28
C LEU A 665 3.39 17.12 -12.75
N TRP A 666 4.55 17.30 -13.38
CA TRP A 666 4.90 16.70 -14.66
C TRP A 666 6.05 15.74 -14.44
N ASP A 667 5.87 14.48 -14.81
CA ASP A 667 6.89 13.45 -14.73
C ASP A 667 7.05 12.73 -16.08
N PRO A 668 8.03 13.12 -16.91
CA PRO A 668 8.30 12.45 -18.18
C PRO A 668 8.85 11.02 -18.02
N LEU A 669 9.30 10.63 -16.81
CA LEU A 669 9.77 9.26 -16.53
C LEU A 669 8.61 8.29 -16.28
N ASP A 670 7.39 8.80 -16.15
CA ASP A 670 6.16 8.03 -16.12
C ASP A 670 5.34 8.31 -17.39
N PRO A 671 5.68 7.69 -18.54
CA PRO A 671 4.98 7.92 -19.80
C PRO A 671 3.53 7.41 -19.78
N GLU A 672 3.14 6.57 -18.82
CA GLU A 672 1.75 6.18 -18.62
C GLU A 672 0.92 7.34 -18.05
N ARG A 673 1.53 8.17 -17.20
CA ARG A 673 0.88 9.25 -16.43
C ARG A 673 1.77 10.50 -16.33
N PRO A 674 2.11 11.14 -17.46
CA PRO A 674 3.12 12.19 -17.47
C PRO A 674 2.62 13.48 -16.80
N ILE A 675 1.33 13.77 -16.83
CA ILE A 675 0.74 14.94 -16.16
C ILE A 675 -0.12 14.44 -15.01
N LYS A 676 0.13 14.94 -13.79
CA LYS A 676 -0.56 14.50 -12.57
C LYS A 676 -1.10 15.69 -11.78
N ILE A 677 -2.22 15.42 -11.10
CA ILE A 677 -2.80 16.26 -10.07
C ILE A 677 -2.79 15.43 -8.80
N TYR A 678 -2.19 15.96 -7.74
CA TYR A 678 -2.37 15.47 -6.37
C TYR A 678 -3.10 16.53 -5.55
N GLY A 679 -4.16 16.14 -4.87
CA GLY A 679 -4.94 17.11 -4.11
C GLY A 679 -5.82 16.48 -3.06
N ARG A 680 -6.65 17.32 -2.44
CA ARG A 680 -7.59 16.85 -1.45
C ARG A 680 -8.78 16.19 -2.14
N VAL A 681 -9.16 15.03 -1.64
CA VAL A 681 -10.42 14.36 -1.96
C VAL A 681 -11.16 14.03 -0.67
N PHE A 682 -12.37 13.50 -0.80
CA PHE A 682 -13.12 12.96 0.33
C PHE A 682 -13.26 11.44 0.19
N SER A 683 -13.06 10.76 1.31
CA SER A 683 -13.31 9.33 1.48
C SER A 683 -14.41 9.10 2.52
N SER A 684 -14.68 7.84 2.84
CA SER A 684 -15.57 7.49 3.96
C SER A 684 -15.08 8.00 5.31
N ASN A 685 -13.80 8.38 5.41
CA ASN A 685 -13.14 8.81 6.64
C ASN A 685 -12.88 10.32 6.60
N SER A 686 -13.74 11.11 5.93
CA SER A 686 -13.57 12.55 5.70
C SER A 686 -12.45 12.88 4.69
N ARG A 687 -11.57 13.83 5.00
CA ARG A 687 -10.55 14.36 4.08
C ARG A 687 -9.43 13.35 3.88
N SER A 688 -9.01 13.22 2.62
CA SER A 688 -8.05 12.24 2.16
C SER A 688 -7.23 12.83 1.00
N CYS A 689 -6.22 12.10 0.53
CA CYS A 689 -5.38 12.52 -0.59
C CYS A 689 -5.67 11.67 -1.82
N GLY A 690 -5.96 12.34 -2.93
CA GLY A 690 -6.29 11.68 -4.18
C GLY A 690 -5.53 12.25 -5.36
N MET A 691 -5.55 11.51 -6.46
CA MET A 691 -4.87 11.85 -7.68
C MET A 691 -5.73 11.68 -8.92
N MET A 692 -5.38 12.44 -9.95
CA MET A 692 -5.84 12.27 -11.32
C MET A 692 -4.66 12.47 -12.26
N TRP A 693 -4.71 11.91 -13.46
CA TRP A 693 -3.63 12.06 -14.45
C TRP A 693 -4.14 12.19 -15.87
N SER A 694 -3.27 12.70 -16.74
CA SER A 694 -3.55 12.93 -18.15
C SER A 694 -2.28 12.81 -18.99
N LYS A 695 -2.44 12.57 -20.29
CA LYS A 695 -1.37 12.68 -21.29
C LYS A 695 -1.42 14.01 -22.07
N ASP A 696 -2.55 14.71 -22.05
CA ASP A 696 -2.84 15.82 -22.97
C ASP A 696 -3.66 16.98 -22.37
N LEU A 697 -3.92 16.97 -21.05
CA LEU A 697 -4.82 17.89 -20.32
C LEU A 697 -6.29 17.87 -20.72
N LEU A 698 -6.67 17.10 -21.73
CA LEU A 698 -8.03 16.99 -22.24
C LEU A 698 -8.71 15.76 -21.65
N HIS A 699 -8.05 14.61 -21.77
CA HIS A 699 -8.54 13.33 -21.28
C HIS A 699 -7.92 13.05 -19.91
N TRP A 700 -8.77 12.84 -18.92
CA TRP A 700 -8.36 12.67 -17.53
C TRP A 700 -8.79 11.31 -17.00
N GLU A 701 -7.84 10.64 -16.36
CA GLU A 701 -7.98 9.34 -15.75
C GLU A 701 -7.89 9.44 -14.22
N GLY A 702 -8.32 8.40 -13.53
CA GLY A 702 -8.33 8.33 -12.08
C GLY A 702 -9.53 8.99 -11.41
N ALA A 703 -10.54 9.43 -12.18
CA ALA A 703 -11.83 9.79 -11.60
C ALA A 703 -12.62 8.51 -11.26
N GLU A 704 -13.07 8.40 -10.01
CA GLU A 704 -13.87 7.28 -9.53
C GLU A 704 -15.18 7.73 -8.88
N HIS A 705 -16.19 6.86 -8.94
CA HIS A 705 -17.44 7.07 -8.23
C HIS A 705 -17.24 6.94 -6.72
N TYR A 706 -17.82 7.87 -5.96
CA TYR A 706 -17.87 7.79 -4.51
C TYR A 706 -18.92 6.76 -4.08
N LEU A 707 -18.51 5.51 -3.82
CA LEU A 707 -19.41 4.42 -3.42
C LEU A 707 -19.67 4.37 -1.91
N ASP A 708 -20.82 3.80 -1.53
CA ASP A 708 -21.11 3.40 -0.15
C ASP A 708 -20.24 2.17 0.20
N PRO A 709 -19.48 2.18 1.31
CA PRO A 709 -18.62 1.07 1.68
C PRO A 709 -19.36 -0.20 2.16
N ASP A 710 -20.59 -0.08 2.65
CA ASP A 710 -21.43 -1.20 3.11
C ASP A 710 -22.36 -1.71 2.00
N ASP A 711 -22.77 -0.83 1.10
CA ASP A 711 -23.69 -1.14 0.01
C ASP A 711 -23.27 -0.46 -1.31
N PRO A 712 -22.09 -0.82 -1.85
CA PRO A 712 -21.48 -0.11 -2.99
C PRO A 712 -22.32 -0.13 -4.27
N TYR A 713 -23.30 -1.04 -4.38
CA TYR A 713 -24.12 -1.21 -5.58
C TYR A 713 -25.61 -0.98 -5.34
N GLY A 714 -26.10 -1.11 -4.10
CA GLY A 714 -27.51 -0.85 -3.78
C GLY A 714 -27.83 0.64 -3.62
N LYS A 715 -26.81 1.50 -3.46
CA LYS A 715 -26.99 2.96 -3.32
C LYS A 715 -26.32 3.75 -4.44
N PRO A 716 -26.92 4.88 -4.84
CA PRO A 716 -26.30 5.76 -5.82
C PRO A 716 -25.00 6.35 -5.26
N PRO A 717 -23.97 6.53 -6.10
CA PRO A 717 -22.73 7.18 -5.70
C PRO A 717 -22.99 8.64 -5.34
N GLY A 718 -22.32 9.13 -4.30
CA GLY A 718 -22.55 10.50 -3.86
C GLY A 718 -22.04 10.85 -2.47
N ASN A 719 -21.40 12.01 -2.41
CA ASN A 719 -21.23 12.78 -1.18
C ASN A 719 -22.07 14.08 -1.30
N PRO A 720 -22.89 14.44 -0.29
CA PRO A 720 -23.71 15.65 -0.32
C PRO A 720 -22.90 16.95 -0.53
N SER A 721 -21.62 16.94 -0.18
CA SER A 721 -20.75 18.12 -0.21
C SER A 721 -19.97 18.25 -1.51
N THR A 722 -19.54 17.12 -2.09
CA THR A 722 -18.60 17.08 -3.23
C THR A 722 -19.15 16.44 -4.49
N GLY A 723 -20.39 15.92 -4.45
CA GLY A 723 -20.99 15.26 -5.59
C GLY A 723 -20.57 13.79 -5.73
N PRO A 724 -20.77 13.20 -6.92
CA PRO A 724 -20.70 11.76 -7.14
C PRO A 724 -19.30 11.21 -7.44
N LEU A 725 -18.36 12.08 -7.80
CA LEU A 725 -17.01 11.69 -8.22
C LEU A 725 -15.95 12.19 -7.24
N ARG A 726 -14.84 11.47 -7.20
CA ARG A 726 -13.60 11.88 -6.55
C ARG A 726 -12.39 11.38 -7.34
N GLY A 727 -11.23 12.01 -7.16
CA GLY A 727 -9.98 11.44 -7.67
C GLY A 727 -9.59 10.17 -6.92
N GLN A 728 -8.82 9.30 -7.57
CA GLN A 728 -8.36 8.03 -7.02
C GLN A 728 -7.57 8.28 -5.75
N ILE A 729 -8.02 7.70 -4.64
CA ILE A 729 -7.36 7.89 -3.35
C ILE A 729 -6.04 7.11 -3.36
N PHE A 730 -4.94 7.76 -2.98
CA PHE A 730 -3.64 7.12 -2.83
C PHE A 730 -3.15 7.07 -1.37
N LEU A 731 -3.72 7.91 -0.48
CA LEU A 731 -3.40 7.94 0.94
C LEU A 731 -4.66 8.31 1.73
N ASP A 732 -5.09 7.43 2.62
CA ASP A 732 -6.26 7.62 3.48
C ASP A 732 -5.94 7.40 4.96
N ALA A 733 -6.63 8.11 5.85
CA ALA A 733 -6.49 7.95 7.29
C ALA A 733 -6.83 6.52 7.77
N SER A 734 -7.68 5.78 7.03
CA SER A 734 -8.01 4.38 7.35
C SER A 734 -6.77 3.47 7.47
N ALA A 735 -5.72 3.75 6.70
CA ALA A 735 -4.47 3.01 6.73
C ALA A 735 -3.47 3.53 7.78
N GLY A 736 -3.67 4.74 8.31
CA GLY A 736 -2.78 5.38 9.26
C GLY A 736 -2.96 4.88 10.70
N LYS A 737 -1.86 4.78 11.45
CA LYS A 737 -1.91 4.63 12.91
C LYS A 737 -2.07 6.00 13.57
N GLY A 738 -3.09 6.15 14.40
CA GLY A 738 -3.40 7.40 15.10
C GLY A 738 -3.81 8.55 14.16
N GLU A 739 -4.42 8.23 13.02
CA GLU A 739 -4.91 9.19 12.03
C GLU A 739 -6.43 9.05 11.90
N ASP A 740 -7.14 10.16 12.03
CA ASP A 740 -8.59 10.25 11.86
C ASP A 740 -8.95 10.80 10.47
N GLN A 741 -8.18 11.78 10.00
CA GLN A 741 -8.32 12.41 8.67
C GLN A 741 -6.95 12.78 8.15
N ILE A 742 -6.85 13.08 6.85
CA ILE A 742 -5.67 13.74 6.29
C ILE A 742 -6.11 15.10 5.77
N TYR A 743 -5.56 16.17 6.34
CA TYR A 743 -5.99 17.51 5.97
C TYR A 743 -5.65 17.83 4.51
N SER A 744 -4.42 17.57 4.07
CA SER A 744 -3.97 17.72 2.68
C SER A 744 -2.59 17.07 2.52
N CYS A 745 -2.02 17.16 1.32
CA CYS A 745 -0.66 16.71 1.01
C CYS A 745 0.03 17.63 0.00
N GLN A 746 1.34 17.46 -0.11
CA GLN A 746 2.20 18.01 -1.15
C GLN A 746 3.19 16.95 -1.61
N ILE A 747 3.41 16.86 -2.92
CA ILE A 747 4.30 15.87 -3.52
C ILE A 747 5.36 16.54 -4.37
N ARG A 748 6.62 16.09 -4.23
CA ARG A 748 7.69 16.33 -5.21
C ARG A 748 8.47 15.06 -5.49
N VAL A 749 9.14 15.03 -6.64
CA VAL A 749 10.10 13.99 -6.97
C VAL A 749 11.47 14.37 -6.41
N VAL A 750 12.04 13.52 -5.56
CA VAL A 750 13.36 13.68 -4.94
C VAL A 750 14.12 12.37 -5.10
N ASP A 751 15.30 12.40 -5.70
CA ASP A 751 16.16 11.22 -5.92
C ASP A 751 15.43 10.04 -6.61
N GLY A 752 14.53 10.34 -7.55
CA GLY A 752 13.73 9.35 -8.28
C GLY A 752 12.55 8.77 -7.49
N LEU A 753 12.23 9.32 -6.33
CA LEU A 753 11.10 8.92 -5.50
C LEU A 753 10.07 10.04 -5.39
N TYR A 754 8.79 9.68 -5.36
CA TYR A 754 7.70 10.60 -5.05
C TYR A 754 7.61 10.76 -3.54
N LEU A 755 8.07 11.90 -3.05
CA LEU A 755 8.02 12.23 -1.63
C LEU A 755 6.75 13.03 -1.34
N CYS A 756 5.93 12.53 -0.42
CA CYS A 756 4.67 13.13 0.01
C CYS A 756 4.80 13.65 1.44
N ILE A 757 4.75 14.98 1.60
CA ILE A 757 4.49 15.59 2.90
C ILE A 757 2.98 15.67 3.08
N TYR A 758 2.47 15.11 4.17
CA TYR A 758 1.05 15.12 4.47
C TYR A 758 0.79 15.53 5.93
N TRP A 759 -0.43 16.04 6.18
CA TRP A 759 -0.82 16.52 7.50
C TRP A 759 -1.92 15.62 8.07
N PRO A 760 -1.57 14.54 8.79
CA PRO A 760 -2.55 13.74 9.50
C PRO A 760 -3.20 14.57 10.59
N CYS A 761 -4.51 14.38 10.70
CA CYS A 761 -5.32 14.89 11.79
C CYS A 761 -5.58 13.76 12.78
N SER A 762 -5.28 13.95 14.05
CA SER A 762 -5.66 13.01 15.10
C SER A 762 -7.15 13.13 15.45
N PHE A 763 -7.65 12.18 16.24
CA PHE A 763 -9.01 12.21 16.78
C PHE A 763 -9.30 13.46 17.64
N GLU A 764 -8.27 13.99 18.30
CA GLU A 764 -8.36 15.25 19.06
C GLU A 764 -8.25 16.49 18.17
N HIS A 765 -8.37 16.30 16.85
CA HIS A 765 -8.27 17.34 15.85
C HIS A 765 -6.92 18.08 15.82
N ARG A 766 -5.83 17.41 16.22
CA ARG A 766 -4.47 17.95 16.11
C ARG A 766 -3.84 17.66 14.75
N TYR A 767 -3.03 18.57 14.22
CA TYR A 767 -2.28 18.36 12.97
C TYR A 767 -0.79 18.17 13.23
N ASP A 768 -0.25 17.06 12.76
CA ASP A 768 1.19 16.84 12.70
C ASP A 768 1.71 16.96 11.26
N GLY A 769 3.02 17.03 11.09
CA GLY A 769 3.69 16.79 9.81
C GLY A 769 4.19 15.35 9.71
N ALA A 770 3.87 14.66 8.62
CA ALA A 770 4.30 13.29 8.36
C ALA A 770 4.75 13.10 6.90
N LEU A 771 5.38 11.96 6.63
CA LEU A 771 6.03 11.64 5.36
C LEU A 771 5.51 10.31 4.81
N ALA A 772 5.21 10.27 3.51
CA ALA A 772 4.97 9.06 2.74
C ALA A 772 5.83 9.08 1.47
N VAL A 773 6.09 7.90 0.90
CA VAL A 773 6.92 7.74 -0.30
C VAL A 773 6.23 6.83 -1.31
N SER A 774 6.45 7.07 -2.60
CA SER A 774 6.03 6.18 -3.68
C SER A 774 7.11 6.07 -4.75
N ARG A 775 7.13 4.93 -5.45
CA ARG A 775 8.02 4.66 -6.59
C ARG A 775 7.33 4.79 -7.94
N ASP A 776 6.01 4.74 -7.94
CA ASP A 776 5.18 4.86 -9.13
C ASP A 776 4.26 6.08 -9.07
N GLY A 777 4.29 6.87 -8.00
CA GLY A 777 3.42 8.03 -7.82
C GLY A 777 1.94 7.68 -7.64
N LEU A 778 1.58 6.41 -7.42
CA LEU A 778 0.20 5.94 -7.21
C LEU A 778 0.06 5.17 -5.90
N ASN A 779 1.00 4.28 -5.62
CA ASN A 779 1.00 3.48 -4.41
C ASN A 779 1.96 4.14 -3.41
N PHE A 780 1.41 4.88 -2.46
CA PHE A 780 2.18 5.54 -1.41
C PHE A 780 2.18 4.70 -0.13
N THR A 781 3.34 4.68 0.51
CA THR A 781 3.56 4.02 1.79
C THR A 781 4.03 5.06 2.80
N ARG A 782 3.47 5.03 4.02
CA ARG A 782 3.92 5.94 5.08
C ARG A 782 5.32 5.55 5.54
N VAL A 783 6.20 6.53 5.69
CA VAL A 783 7.52 6.31 6.26
C VAL A 783 7.36 6.17 7.77
N LYS A 784 7.52 4.94 8.28
CA LYS A 784 7.27 4.55 9.69
C LYS A 784 5.86 4.95 10.13
N ASN A 785 4.83 4.26 9.62
CA ASN A 785 3.41 4.53 9.89
C ASN A 785 3.12 4.71 11.40
N GLY A 786 2.48 5.84 11.76
CA GLY A 786 2.27 6.28 13.14
C GLY A 786 3.37 7.20 13.69
N GLY A 787 4.55 7.20 13.07
CA GLY A 787 5.60 8.19 13.31
C GLY A 787 5.24 9.55 12.72
N ARG A 788 5.75 10.63 13.34
CA ARG A 788 5.55 12.02 12.90
C ARG A 788 6.90 12.67 12.63
N THR A 789 7.08 13.16 11.42
CA THR A 789 8.27 13.89 10.97
C THR A 789 8.43 15.20 11.74
N LEU A 790 7.31 15.89 11.99
CA LEU A 790 7.26 17.07 12.85
C LEU A 790 5.97 17.06 13.66
N PRO A 791 5.98 16.55 14.91
CA PRO A 791 4.80 16.54 15.76
C PRO A 791 4.42 17.94 16.26
N VAL A 792 3.18 18.11 16.72
CA VAL A 792 2.75 19.29 17.49
C VAL A 792 3.64 19.54 18.71
N GLY A 793 3.68 20.79 19.16
CA GLY A 793 4.38 21.15 20.38
C GLY A 793 3.72 20.57 21.64
N PRO A 794 4.41 20.58 22.80
CA PRO A 794 3.81 20.18 24.06
C PRO A 794 2.62 21.09 24.41
N ALA A 795 1.71 20.61 25.27
CA ALA A 795 0.56 21.40 25.71
C ALA A 795 0.97 22.80 26.23
N GLY A 796 0.27 23.84 25.79
CA GLY A 796 0.54 25.24 26.14
C GLY A 796 1.55 25.95 25.21
N SER A 797 2.22 25.23 24.31
CA SER A 797 3.03 25.86 23.26
C SER A 797 2.17 26.47 22.16
N TRP A 798 2.73 27.43 21.43
CA TRP A 798 2.04 28.15 20.34
C TRP A 798 1.64 27.25 19.16
N ASP A 799 2.24 26.07 19.04
CA ASP A 799 1.99 25.06 17.99
C ASP A 799 1.49 23.72 18.58
N SER A 800 0.82 23.75 19.74
CA SER A 800 0.36 22.54 20.43
C SER A 800 -0.86 21.86 19.80
N GLY A 801 -1.60 22.58 18.94
CA GLY A 801 -2.80 22.08 18.30
C GLY A 801 -2.57 21.73 16.83
N ILE A 802 -1.85 22.57 16.11
CA ILE A 802 -1.62 22.42 14.67
C ILE A 802 -0.17 22.73 14.32
N VAL A 803 0.42 21.82 13.56
CA VAL A 803 1.65 22.00 12.80
C VAL A 803 1.35 21.70 11.33
N LYS A 804 1.63 22.68 10.47
CA LYS A 804 1.61 22.52 9.03
C LYS A 804 3.04 22.66 8.48
N LEU A 805 3.72 21.53 8.37
CA LEU A 805 5.00 21.39 7.68
C LEU A 805 4.92 22.02 6.28
N GLY A 806 5.93 22.77 5.85
CA GLY A 806 6.03 23.28 4.49
C GLY A 806 6.77 22.31 3.57
N TRP A 807 7.40 22.86 2.53
CA TRP A 807 8.48 22.16 1.82
C TRP A 807 9.80 22.69 2.36
N PRO A 808 10.69 21.83 2.87
CA PRO A 808 11.93 22.28 3.47
C PRO A 808 12.92 22.78 2.41
N GLU A 809 13.57 23.89 2.68
CA GLU A 809 14.58 24.48 1.82
C GLU A 809 15.98 24.02 2.25
N ARG A 810 16.82 23.67 1.28
CA ARG A 810 18.20 23.26 1.55
C ARG A 810 19.07 24.47 1.91
N ASP A 811 19.80 24.36 3.01
CA ASP A 811 20.80 25.35 3.45
C ASP A 811 22.07 24.62 3.91
N GLY A 812 23.00 24.44 2.98
CA GLY A 812 24.20 23.63 3.20
C GLY A 812 23.84 22.16 3.46
N ASP A 813 24.20 21.69 4.65
CA ASP A 813 24.05 20.29 5.07
C ASP A 813 22.73 20.00 5.79
N ILE A 814 21.89 21.02 5.99
CA ILE A 814 20.58 20.90 6.62
C ILE A 814 19.46 21.30 5.65
N LEU A 815 18.29 20.76 5.92
CA LEU A 815 17.00 21.15 5.39
C LEU A 815 16.30 22.00 6.47
N ARG A 816 15.79 23.16 6.08
CA ARG A 816 15.05 24.09 6.95
C ARG A 816 13.60 24.18 6.51
N ASP A 817 12.68 23.83 7.39
CA ASP A 817 11.25 24.05 7.17
C ASP A 817 10.75 25.21 8.03
N TYR A 818 10.17 26.20 7.36
CA TYR A 818 9.45 27.29 8.01
C TYR A 818 7.97 26.92 8.13
N TYR A 819 7.64 26.10 9.12
CA TYR A 819 6.31 25.51 9.26
C TYR A 819 5.31 26.52 9.86
N GLY A 820 4.03 26.40 9.47
CA GLY A 820 2.95 27.14 10.12
C GLY A 820 2.47 26.42 11.37
N GLY A 821 2.10 27.13 12.43
CA GLY A 821 1.54 26.51 13.64
C GLY A 821 0.54 27.37 14.41
N GLY A 822 -0.25 26.69 15.23
CA GLY A 822 -1.26 27.29 16.11
C GLY A 822 -1.62 26.38 17.30
N ALA A 823 -2.09 26.98 18.38
CA ALA A 823 -2.37 26.28 19.64
C ALA A 823 -3.79 25.66 19.70
N TRP A 824 -4.57 25.74 18.63
CA TRP A 824 -5.97 25.33 18.56
C TRP A 824 -6.16 24.03 17.78
N HIS A 825 -7.29 23.37 18.01
CA HIS A 825 -7.66 22.11 17.39
C HIS A 825 -8.60 22.33 16.21
N HIS A 826 -8.39 21.60 15.13
CA HIS A 826 -9.11 21.89 13.91
C HIS A 826 -10.61 21.61 14.00
N GLY A 827 -11.42 22.67 13.93
CA GLY A 827 -12.88 22.57 13.85
C GLY A 827 -13.58 22.40 15.19
N VAL A 828 -12.87 22.55 16.31
CA VAL A 828 -13.43 22.41 17.67
C VAL A 828 -13.70 23.77 18.31
N GLU A 829 -12.72 24.68 18.30
CA GLU A 829 -12.88 25.96 18.99
C GLU A 829 -13.60 27.04 18.16
N PRO A 830 -14.50 27.84 18.77
CA PRO A 830 -15.21 28.92 18.10
C PRO A 830 -14.30 30.11 17.75
N TYR A 831 -13.14 30.19 18.41
CA TYR A 831 -12.13 31.22 18.18
C TYR A 831 -10.79 30.55 17.88
N ARG A 832 -10.13 31.02 16.81
CA ARG A 832 -8.81 30.54 16.41
C ARG A 832 -7.75 31.52 16.93
N PRO A 833 -6.90 31.12 17.88
CA PRO A 833 -5.63 31.77 18.15
C PRO A 833 -4.85 32.05 16.87
N SER A 834 -3.96 33.03 16.96
CA SER A 834 -3.12 33.43 15.84
C SER A 834 -2.33 32.28 15.24
N TRP A 835 -2.09 32.38 13.92
CA TRP A 835 -1.13 31.53 13.24
C TRP A 835 0.23 32.20 13.35
N HIS A 836 1.24 31.40 13.61
CA HIS A 836 2.64 31.81 13.65
C HIS A 836 3.46 30.93 12.71
N ILE A 837 4.71 31.34 12.46
CA ILE A 837 5.68 30.56 11.69
C ILE A 837 6.81 30.13 12.62
N GLY A 838 7.08 28.84 12.65
CA GLY A 838 8.23 28.23 13.34
C GLY A 838 9.29 27.80 12.34
N LEU A 839 10.45 27.42 12.86
CA LEU A 839 11.54 26.81 12.11
C LEU A 839 11.79 25.40 12.67
N ALA A 840 11.89 24.42 11.79
CA ALA A 840 12.37 23.08 12.11
C ALA A 840 13.50 22.71 11.14
N THR A 841 14.46 21.91 11.62
CA THR A 841 15.63 21.52 10.82
C THR A 841 15.86 20.02 10.85
N ILE A 842 16.40 19.49 9.76
CA ILE A 842 16.86 18.10 9.68
C ILE A 842 18.08 18.04 8.79
N ARG A 843 18.92 17.03 8.98
CA ARG A 843 20.05 16.73 8.08
C ARG A 843 19.54 16.42 6.67
N VAL A 844 20.23 16.91 5.63
CA VAL A 844 19.92 16.53 4.23
C VAL A 844 19.95 15.01 4.09
N ASN A 845 18.93 14.46 3.43
CA ASN A 845 18.72 13.01 3.25
C ASN A 845 18.67 12.22 4.56
N GLY A 846 18.43 12.91 5.68
CA GLY A 846 18.47 12.34 7.01
C GLY A 846 17.10 11.95 7.58
N TRP A 847 16.09 11.69 6.74
CA TRP A 847 14.71 11.39 7.16
C TRP A 847 14.58 10.12 7.98
N THR A 848 15.41 9.13 7.69
CA THR A 848 15.43 7.81 8.33
C THR A 848 16.87 7.29 8.39
N TYR A 849 17.13 6.31 9.25
CA TYR A 849 18.45 5.68 9.34
C TYR A 849 18.40 4.25 9.88
N TYR A 850 19.46 3.50 9.62
CA TYR A 850 19.77 2.26 10.32
C TYR A 850 20.80 2.50 11.42
N THR A 851 20.62 1.81 12.54
CA THR A 851 21.53 1.83 13.71
C THR A 851 21.48 0.47 14.41
N PRO A 852 22.50 0.05 15.17
CA PRO A 852 22.40 -1.14 16.01
C PRO A 852 21.13 -1.15 16.86
N ALA A 853 20.44 -2.29 16.88
CA ALA A 853 19.22 -2.48 17.65
C ALA A 853 19.51 -2.33 19.17
N PRO A 854 18.52 -1.96 19.99
CA PRO A 854 18.71 -1.89 21.44
C PRO A 854 19.21 -3.23 21.99
N GLY A 855 20.33 -3.21 22.73
CA GLY A 855 20.98 -4.41 23.25
C GLY A 855 21.93 -5.13 22.28
N ALA A 856 22.06 -4.66 21.03
CA ALA A 856 23.07 -5.13 20.09
C ALA A 856 24.23 -4.12 19.99
N ASP A 857 25.46 -4.61 20.15
CA ASP A 857 26.67 -3.76 19.98
C ASP A 857 27.04 -3.57 18.50
N ARG A 858 26.48 -4.39 17.61
CA ARG A 858 26.74 -4.36 16.18
C ARG A 858 25.55 -4.88 15.38
N GLY A 859 25.52 -4.52 14.10
CA GLY A 859 24.64 -5.15 13.13
C GLY A 859 25.13 -4.92 11.71
N SER A 860 24.47 -5.55 10.74
CA SER A 860 24.79 -5.42 9.33
C SER A 860 23.55 -5.24 8.45
N LEU A 861 23.74 -4.52 7.35
CA LEU A 861 22.76 -4.31 6.29
C LEU A 861 23.39 -4.76 4.98
N THR A 862 22.71 -5.60 4.20
CA THR A 862 23.14 -6.00 2.85
C THR A 862 22.13 -5.53 1.81
N THR A 863 22.61 -4.91 0.72
CA THR A 863 21.74 -4.42 -0.37
C THR A 863 21.15 -5.57 -1.20
N ILE A 864 20.12 -5.25 -1.98
CA ILE A 864 19.79 -6.03 -3.19
C ILE A 864 20.99 -6.04 -4.16
N PRO A 865 21.04 -6.96 -5.15
CA PRO A 865 22.09 -6.94 -6.16
C PRO A 865 22.18 -5.59 -6.88
N ILE A 866 23.40 -5.14 -7.07
CA ILE A 866 23.78 -3.95 -7.84
C ILE A 866 24.33 -4.43 -9.16
N VAL A 867 23.69 -4.02 -10.26
CA VAL A 867 24.22 -4.22 -11.61
C VAL A 867 25.48 -3.36 -11.74
N ALA A 868 26.60 -3.97 -12.12
CA ALA A 868 27.88 -3.29 -12.24
C ALA A 868 28.45 -3.52 -13.65
N PRO A 869 28.03 -2.73 -14.66
CA PRO A 869 28.50 -2.90 -16.03
C PRO A 869 30.01 -2.73 -16.15
N GLU A 870 30.65 -3.47 -17.04
CA GLU A 870 32.10 -3.37 -17.27
C GLU A 870 32.52 -1.94 -17.66
N GLY A 871 33.70 -1.52 -17.20
CA GLY A 871 34.26 -0.19 -17.51
C GLY A 871 33.68 0.97 -16.70
N VAL A 872 32.59 0.78 -15.95
CA VAL A 872 32.04 1.81 -15.06
C VAL A 872 32.95 2.03 -13.85
N GLN A 873 33.24 3.29 -13.54
CA GLN A 873 34.01 3.68 -12.36
C GLN A 873 33.17 4.59 -11.47
N LYS A 874 32.68 4.04 -10.35
CA LYS A 874 31.94 4.79 -9.32
C LYS A 874 32.57 4.61 -7.95
N SER A 875 32.69 5.69 -7.21
CA SER A 875 33.05 5.67 -5.79
C SER A 875 31.78 5.50 -4.95
N LEU A 876 31.92 4.90 -3.76
CA LEU A 876 30.85 4.83 -2.77
C LEU A 876 30.93 6.03 -1.83
N ALA A 877 29.83 6.77 -1.71
CA ALA A 877 29.64 7.80 -0.70
C ALA A 877 28.53 7.38 0.28
N VAL A 878 28.69 7.70 1.56
CA VAL A 878 27.70 7.39 2.61
C VAL A 878 27.33 8.63 3.41
N ASN A 879 26.06 8.71 3.79
CA ASN A 879 25.56 9.70 4.73
C ASN A 879 25.53 9.08 6.14
N VAL A 880 26.47 9.49 6.98
CA VAL A 880 26.76 8.83 8.27
C VAL A 880 27.03 9.83 9.39
N GLU A 881 26.68 9.42 10.60
CA GLU A 881 26.89 10.18 11.85
C GLU A 881 27.39 9.28 12.98
N ASN A 882 28.12 9.89 13.92
CA ASN A 882 28.69 9.30 15.14
C ASN A 882 29.80 8.28 14.90
N LEU A 883 30.64 8.48 13.88
CA LEU A 883 31.85 7.72 13.61
C LEU A 883 33.05 8.22 14.42
N SER A 884 33.11 9.52 14.71
CA SER A 884 34.25 10.19 15.33
C SER A 884 34.68 9.51 16.64
N GLY A 885 35.96 9.17 16.75
CA GLY A 885 36.54 8.51 17.94
C GLY A 885 36.24 7.01 18.08
N LYS A 886 35.54 6.39 17.13
CA LYS A 886 35.18 4.96 17.14
C LYS A 886 35.80 4.23 15.94
N ALA A 887 37.07 3.85 16.07
CA ALA A 887 37.73 3.04 15.05
C ALA A 887 36.93 1.75 14.78
N GLY A 888 36.62 1.48 13.51
CA GLY A 888 35.81 0.32 13.12
C GLY A 888 34.29 0.47 13.30
N ALA A 889 33.78 1.67 13.59
CA ALA A 889 32.34 1.94 13.69
C ALA A 889 31.56 1.68 12.40
N LEU A 890 32.23 1.79 11.24
CA LEU A 890 31.70 1.46 9.93
C LEU A 890 32.73 0.63 9.17
N ALA A 891 32.28 -0.46 8.57
CA ALA A 891 32.99 -1.14 7.49
C ALA A 891 32.00 -1.45 6.37
N VAL A 892 32.48 -1.44 5.11
CA VAL A 892 31.69 -1.83 3.95
C VAL A 892 32.43 -2.90 3.18
N GLU A 893 31.75 -4.00 2.90
CA GLU A 893 32.27 -5.08 2.06
C GLU A 893 31.55 -5.12 0.72
N VAL A 894 32.30 -5.47 -0.33
CA VAL A 894 31.71 -5.79 -1.64
C VAL A 894 31.61 -7.30 -1.75
N LEU A 895 30.39 -7.80 -1.90
CA LEU A 895 30.10 -9.22 -2.06
C LEU A 895 29.83 -9.55 -3.53
N ASP A 896 30.24 -10.74 -3.95
CA ASP A 896 29.74 -11.33 -5.18
C ASP A 896 28.23 -11.62 -5.04
N ALA A 897 27.40 -11.09 -5.95
CA ALA A 897 25.94 -11.15 -5.76
C ALA A 897 25.37 -12.59 -5.85
N ALA A 898 26.05 -13.50 -6.54
CA ALA A 898 25.62 -14.88 -6.75
C ALA A 898 26.01 -15.80 -5.59
N THR A 899 27.22 -15.63 -5.06
CA THR A 899 27.77 -16.50 -3.99
C THR A 899 27.61 -15.92 -2.58
N GLY A 900 27.39 -14.60 -2.46
CA GLY A 900 27.35 -13.88 -1.20
C GLY A 900 28.71 -13.76 -0.49
N GLN A 901 29.80 -14.19 -1.15
CA GLN A 901 31.15 -14.14 -0.58
C GLN A 901 31.81 -12.78 -0.82
N PRO A 902 32.58 -12.25 0.16
CA PRO A 902 33.36 -11.02 -0.03
C PRO A 902 34.38 -11.16 -1.16
N LEU A 903 34.54 -10.10 -1.95
CA LEU A 903 35.58 -10.02 -2.97
C LEU A 903 36.95 -9.71 -2.33
N SER A 904 38.00 -10.36 -2.82
CA SER A 904 39.38 -10.12 -2.35
C SER A 904 39.78 -8.65 -2.57
N GLY A 905 40.35 -8.02 -1.54
CA GLY A 905 40.69 -6.60 -1.55
C GLY A 905 39.53 -5.65 -1.25
N PHE A 906 38.30 -6.17 -1.10
CA PHE A 906 37.07 -5.43 -0.78
C PHE A 906 36.32 -6.04 0.41
N THR A 907 37.04 -6.72 1.30
CA THR A 907 36.52 -7.25 2.57
C THR A 907 36.42 -6.14 3.62
N ALA A 908 35.81 -6.43 4.78
CA ALA A 908 35.65 -5.48 5.88
C ALA A 908 37.00 -5.09 6.45
N ALA A 909 37.95 -6.03 6.48
CA ALA A 909 39.33 -5.81 6.89
C ALA A 909 40.14 -4.98 5.87
N ASP A 910 39.66 -4.91 4.64
CA ASP A 910 40.25 -4.10 3.57
C ASP A 910 39.54 -2.76 3.37
N CYS A 911 38.39 -2.56 4.02
CA CYS A 911 37.66 -1.30 4.02
C CYS A 911 38.49 -0.20 4.68
N ILE A 912 38.55 0.94 4.00
CA ILE A 912 39.09 2.20 4.47
C ILE A 912 37.87 3.12 4.67
N PRO A 913 37.25 3.12 5.86
CA PRO A 913 36.07 3.93 6.12
C PRO A 913 36.41 5.42 6.18
N PRO A 914 35.41 6.31 6.05
CA PRO A 914 35.61 7.74 6.23
C PRO A 914 36.11 8.06 7.65
N ALA A 915 36.99 9.07 7.75
CA ALA A 915 37.61 9.49 9.01
C ALA A 915 36.66 10.27 9.95
N SER A 916 35.55 10.78 9.42
CA SER A 916 34.56 11.56 10.16
C SER A 916 33.17 11.39 9.56
N ASP A 917 32.18 11.88 10.30
CA ASP A 917 30.80 12.05 9.86
C ASP A 917 30.72 12.92 8.58
N GLY A 918 29.67 12.73 7.79
CA GLY A 918 29.50 13.50 6.54
C GLY A 918 28.28 13.06 5.73
N LEU A 919 27.78 13.95 4.86
CA LEU A 919 26.62 13.67 4.00
C LEU A 919 26.98 12.78 2.80
N ALA A 920 28.23 12.87 2.35
CA ALA A 920 28.77 12.12 1.23
C ALA A 920 30.20 11.67 1.55
N ALA A 921 30.35 11.04 2.72
CA ALA A 921 31.64 10.58 3.21
C ALA A 921 32.13 9.39 2.34
N ARG A 922 33.33 9.50 1.75
CA ARG A 922 33.83 8.51 0.79
C ARG A 922 34.31 7.24 1.50
N VAL A 923 33.95 6.09 0.95
CA VAL A 923 34.47 4.77 1.33
C VAL A 923 35.46 4.31 0.27
N ALA A 924 36.59 3.76 0.70
CA ALA A 924 37.56 3.13 -0.18
C ALA A 924 37.97 1.76 0.36
N TRP A 925 38.77 1.02 -0.40
CA TRP A 925 39.32 -0.27 0.01
C TRP A 925 40.80 -0.39 -0.37
N LYS A 926 41.53 -1.32 0.24
CA LYS A 926 42.90 -1.66 -0.20
C LYS A 926 42.94 -2.14 -1.66
N GLY A 927 41.86 -2.76 -2.14
CA GLY A 927 41.70 -3.17 -3.54
C GLY A 927 41.39 -2.03 -4.51
N GLY A 928 41.09 -0.82 -4.01
CA GLY A 928 40.82 0.36 -4.84
C GLY A 928 39.77 1.30 -4.23
N LYS A 929 39.59 2.47 -4.86
CA LYS A 929 38.62 3.50 -4.43
C LYS A 929 37.24 3.39 -5.06
N HIS A 930 37.07 2.50 -6.04
CA HIS A 930 35.82 2.32 -6.78
C HIS A 930 35.18 0.99 -6.42
N VAL A 931 33.85 0.92 -6.50
CA VAL A 931 33.13 -0.35 -6.42
C VAL A 931 33.51 -1.22 -7.63
N PRO A 932 33.88 -2.51 -7.44
CA PRO A 932 34.19 -3.43 -8.53
C PRO A 932 33.08 -3.53 -9.57
N ALA A 933 33.47 -3.46 -10.84
CA ALA A 933 32.61 -3.54 -12.02
C ALA A 933 32.86 -4.82 -12.84
N GLY A 934 31.96 -5.13 -13.78
CA GLY A 934 32.03 -6.30 -14.69
C GLY A 934 31.19 -7.50 -14.26
N LYS A 935 30.70 -7.53 -13.02
CA LYS A 935 29.75 -8.55 -12.54
C LYS A 935 28.85 -7.98 -11.44
N PRO A 936 27.60 -8.47 -11.27
CA PRO A 936 26.72 -8.00 -10.20
C PRO A 936 27.34 -8.19 -8.81
N VAL A 937 27.20 -7.16 -7.96
CA VAL A 937 27.74 -7.15 -6.59
C VAL A 937 26.66 -6.81 -5.57
N ARG A 938 26.93 -7.01 -4.28
CA ARG A 938 26.14 -6.44 -3.17
C ARG A 938 27.05 -5.65 -2.26
N LEU A 939 26.52 -4.65 -1.57
CA LEU A 939 27.24 -3.98 -0.49
C LEU A 939 26.73 -4.50 0.85
N ARG A 940 27.64 -4.86 1.77
CA ARG A 940 27.33 -5.13 3.17
C ARG A 940 27.93 -4.05 4.05
N PHE A 941 27.09 -3.32 4.76
CA PHE A 941 27.48 -2.29 5.73
C PHE A 941 27.46 -2.92 7.12
N ASP A 942 28.60 -2.94 7.80
CA ASP A 942 28.72 -3.29 9.20
C ASP A 942 28.75 -2.02 10.06
N LEU A 943 27.81 -1.91 11.01
CA LEU A 943 27.75 -0.80 11.96
C LEU A 943 28.07 -1.31 13.37
N VAL A 944 28.99 -0.63 14.05
CA VAL A 944 29.45 -1.02 15.39
C VAL A 944 29.39 0.14 16.36
N GLY A 945 28.78 -0.10 17.51
CA GLY A 945 28.70 0.82 18.63
C GLY A 945 27.40 1.63 18.68
N PRO A 946 27.00 2.06 19.88
CA PRO A 946 25.73 2.74 20.09
C PRO A 946 25.71 4.09 19.36
N GLY A 947 24.55 4.39 18.76
CA GLY A 947 24.28 5.68 18.13
C GLY A 947 24.97 5.91 16.78
N VAL A 948 25.71 4.95 16.22
CA VAL A 948 26.18 5.03 14.82
C VAL A 948 24.97 4.96 13.89
N ARG A 949 24.87 5.90 12.95
CA ARG A 949 23.71 6.04 12.05
C ARG A 949 24.16 6.06 10.60
N LEU A 950 23.51 5.23 9.79
CA LEU A 950 23.62 5.24 8.33
C LEU A 950 22.28 5.72 7.74
N TYR A 951 22.27 6.89 7.12
CA TYR A 951 21.07 7.56 6.62
C TYR A 951 20.80 7.27 5.14
N SER A 952 21.85 7.17 4.33
CA SER A 952 21.78 6.91 2.89
C SER A 952 23.16 6.52 2.34
N PHE A 953 23.21 6.06 1.09
CA PHE A 953 24.45 5.88 0.33
C PHE A 953 24.24 6.23 -1.14
N ALA A 954 25.32 6.55 -1.84
CA ALA A 954 25.29 6.92 -3.26
C ALA A 954 26.48 6.38 -4.05
N PHE A 955 26.25 6.14 -5.34
CA PHE A 955 27.31 5.95 -6.32
C PHE A 955 27.62 7.28 -6.98
N GLN A 956 28.89 7.69 -6.93
CA GLN A 956 29.33 8.95 -7.50
C GLN A 956 30.38 8.72 -8.57
N GLY A 957 30.30 9.48 -9.66
CA GLY A 957 31.38 9.58 -10.65
C GLY A 957 32.74 9.96 -10.02
N PRO A 958 33.83 9.77 -10.77
CA PRO A 958 35.19 10.06 -10.33
C PRO A 958 35.39 11.50 -9.83
#